data_AF-A0A395JLY8-F1
#
_entry.id   AF-A0A395JLY8-F1
#
_cell.length_a   1.000
_cell.length_b   1.000
_cell.length_c   1.000
_cell.angle_alpha   90.00
_cell.angle_beta   90.00
_cell.angle_gamma   90.00
#
_symmetry.space_group_name_H-M   'P 1'
#
loop_
_entity.id
_entity.type
_entity.pdbx_description
1 polymer ?
#
loop_
_entity_poly.entity_id
_entity_poly.type
_entity_poly.pdbx_seq_one_letter_code
_entity_poly.pdbx_strand_id
1 'polypeptide(L)'
;MSAQYWVGEFFIDLSRNQITQNKQTRTIAPKALAVLTCLAKNQGEVVSQDELLAQVWKDTVVSPNTLQRSIAQLRKALGDDGKVQVLIKTHAKQGYSLDCAVRWQAKPSLVTSKDARDTVDHTHQDNVRNSPNKGSKRTRPVFILGSIVATIITIGAISYQYFSHTQNRVFSVEEITSLTATDDKEFDATYTPDGKYIVFHRYLDKQCGNKLWAKDISTQKEIQLTQEWAAYGRHSFSNDGKKLVFLATEACSAPVTQSSCYNLMSLDFAQAVESPQQPSTLMQCQNSVVKNPVWLNNNDIALLQKHSNRWKLISYSPNKNRSTDIYDLKDGNLIHFAYSLKDDVIAVTSIHNDGQQYIELLNPDGRIISSQKIESTPEIPNFRSIYPSFDPLNEQLVFSTGRQLFTLSYAGKITKISLAFTERMVQPQFHPNGKRMLMIKGPYDSDIVSLPLSEVIETNSIEVTARAESQQPRTTASFERSNLGEDYAVFQPSGELIAFWSERSGEEQVWISDGHGAPRQLTEFPIDTYIQGIDWAADGRSLLVSANNVLTQVFLDGKQIPYQLQHPVARLLQWDSANQSALLISRVSGIFKLVEVDLDSLVTRQLTDKTVLWALRSEDGRLIYKDRSDQFWQPGAAEDRLIEALLGQKSKAKSFVITGNVIYAINTDNQLWSYDLNTDTLEVLGALPEDVDYLTDINETDILMTIEVAAKKEVVELVLSD
;
A
#
# COMPACT_ATOMS: atom_id res chain seq x y z
N MET A 1 28.09 24.07 -30.58
CA MET A 1 27.19 24.23 -29.41
C MET A 1 26.82 25.71 -29.26
N SER A 2 25.73 26.12 -29.90
CA SER A 2 25.05 27.41 -29.70
C SER A 2 24.37 27.38 -28.33
N ALA A 3 24.77 28.22 -27.38
CA ALA A 3 24.51 27.92 -25.97
C ALA A 3 23.22 28.53 -25.39
N GLN A 4 22.59 29.50 -26.05
CA GLN A 4 21.46 30.24 -25.49
C GLN A 4 20.51 30.71 -26.62
N TYR A 5 19.20 30.66 -26.38
CA TYR A 5 18.18 31.12 -27.31
C TYR A 5 16.89 31.50 -26.56
N TRP A 6 15.99 32.21 -27.23
CA TRP A 6 14.69 32.57 -26.70
C TRP A 6 13.57 31.82 -27.43
N VAL A 7 12.54 31.44 -26.67
CA VAL A 7 11.25 30.97 -27.18
C VAL A 7 10.19 31.93 -26.63
N GLY A 8 9.71 32.86 -27.45
CA GLY A 8 8.88 33.97 -26.96
C GLY A 8 9.60 34.77 -25.86
N GLU A 9 8.99 34.85 -24.68
CA GLU A 9 9.54 35.54 -23.49
C GLU A 9 10.45 34.64 -22.63
N PHE A 10 10.63 33.36 -23.00
CA PHE A 10 11.42 32.40 -22.23
C PHE A 10 12.88 32.38 -22.70
N PHE A 11 13.81 32.64 -21.78
CA PHE A 11 15.24 32.50 -22.03
C PHE A 11 15.71 31.08 -21.72
N ILE A 12 16.35 30.44 -22.69
CA ILE A 12 16.84 29.07 -22.60
C ILE A 12 18.37 29.07 -22.49
N ASP A 13 18.91 28.57 -21.37
CA ASP A 13 20.34 28.37 -21.15
C ASP A 13 20.67 26.88 -21.19
N LEU A 14 21.23 26.42 -22.32
CA LEU A 14 21.63 25.03 -22.51
C LEU A 14 22.85 24.63 -21.67
N SER A 15 23.68 25.58 -21.25
CA SER A 15 24.85 25.29 -20.42
C SER A 15 24.50 24.98 -18.97
N ARG A 16 23.37 25.52 -18.49
CA ARG A 16 22.85 25.31 -17.13
C ARG A 16 21.61 24.44 -17.07
N ASN A 17 21.11 24.00 -18.22
CA ASN A 17 19.84 23.31 -18.38
C ASN A 17 18.67 24.08 -17.75
N GLN A 18 18.56 25.38 -18.03
CA GLN A 18 17.62 26.27 -17.36
C GLN A 18 16.70 26.99 -18.34
N ILE A 19 15.47 27.23 -17.89
CA ILE A 19 14.50 28.12 -18.53
C ILE A 19 14.19 29.25 -17.55
N THR A 20 14.32 30.50 -18.00
CA THR A 20 14.06 31.69 -17.19
C THR A 20 12.95 32.54 -17.80
N GLN A 21 11.98 32.94 -16.97
CA GLN A 21 10.91 33.88 -17.31
C GLN A 21 10.68 34.82 -16.11
N ASN A 22 10.56 36.14 -16.34
CA ASN A 22 10.28 37.12 -15.27
C ASN A 22 11.18 37.00 -14.02
N LYS A 23 12.49 36.73 -14.21
CA LYS A 23 13.51 36.47 -13.16
C LYS A 23 13.33 35.16 -12.36
N GLN A 24 12.31 34.36 -12.63
CA GLN A 24 12.18 33.00 -12.09
C GLN A 24 12.91 32.01 -13.00
N THR A 25 13.85 31.24 -12.43
CA THR A 25 14.64 30.25 -13.17
C THR A 25 14.25 28.86 -12.74
N ARG A 26 13.98 27.98 -13.71
CA ARG A 26 13.64 26.58 -13.49
C ARG A 26 14.67 25.69 -14.16
N THR A 27 15.24 24.74 -13.43
CA THR A 27 16.13 23.72 -13.99
C THR A 27 15.30 22.61 -14.63
N ILE A 28 15.65 22.25 -15.85
CA ILE A 28 14.95 21.25 -16.69
C ILE A 28 15.88 20.07 -16.95
N ALA A 29 15.29 18.87 -17.02
CA ALA A 29 16.07 17.68 -17.38
C ALA A 29 16.77 17.88 -18.75
N PRO A 30 18.06 17.52 -18.90
CA PRO A 30 18.82 17.78 -20.13
C PRO A 30 18.16 17.24 -21.40
N LYS A 31 17.51 16.06 -21.31
CA LYS A 31 16.79 15.44 -22.42
C LYS A 31 15.51 16.21 -22.79
N ALA A 32 14.76 16.71 -21.81
CA ALA A 32 13.61 17.56 -22.09
C ALA A 32 14.04 18.87 -22.76
N LEU A 33 15.13 19.48 -22.30
CA LEU A 33 15.66 20.69 -22.94
C LEU A 33 16.19 20.43 -24.35
N ALA A 34 16.77 19.25 -24.60
CA ALA A 34 17.17 18.81 -25.92
C ALA A 34 15.95 18.61 -26.86
N VAL A 35 14.83 18.08 -26.37
CA VAL A 35 13.55 18.03 -27.11
C VAL A 35 13.10 19.44 -27.48
N LEU A 36 13.09 20.39 -26.53
CA LEU A 36 12.74 21.78 -26.82
C LEU A 36 13.66 22.41 -27.86
N THR A 37 14.96 22.09 -27.80
CA THR A 37 15.95 22.58 -28.77
C THR A 37 15.69 22.01 -30.16
N CYS A 38 15.30 20.74 -30.26
CA CYS A 38 14.93 20.10 -31.52
C CYS A 38 13.69 20.77 -32.14
N LEU A 39 12.66 21.02 -31.33
CA LEU A 39 11.46 21.73 -31.78
C LEU A 39 11.76 23.19 -32.15
N ALA A 40 12.64 23.86 -31.40
CA ALA A 40 13.03 25.24 -31.66
C ALA A 40 13.84 25.42 -32.96
N LYS A 41 14.60 24.40 -33.37
CA LYS A 41 15.31 24.39 -34.66
C LYS A 41 14.36 24.20 -35.84
N ASN A 42 13.27 23.48 -35.63
CA ASN A 42 12.21 23.22 -36.62
C ASN A 42 10.97 24.06 -36.28
N GLN A 43 11.17 25.33 -35.92
CA GLN A 43 10.10 26.20 -35.46
C GLN A 43 8.97 26.27 -36.49
N GLY A 44 7.73 26.00 -36.07
CA GLY A 44 6.55 26.00 -36.93
C GLY A 44 6.36 24.75 -37.79
N GLU A 45 7.30 23.79 -37.77
CA GLU A 45 7.19 22.51 -38.47
C GLU A 45 6.82 21.38 -37.50
N VAL A 46 6.17 20.34 -38.02
CA VAL A 46 5.83 19.14 -37.23
C VAL A 46 7.02 18.18 -37.26
N VAL A 47 7.64 17.96 -36.10
CA VAL A 47 8.71 16.97 -35.94
C VAL A 47 8.12 15.65 -35.46
N SER A 48 8.42 14.57 -36.17
CA SER A 48 7.86 13.26 -35.86
C SER A 48 8.35 12.71 -34.51
N GLN A 49 7.55 11.83 -33.90
CA GLN A 49 7.94 11.19 -32.64
C GLN A 49 9.23 10.38 -32.79
N ASP A 50 9.35 9.61 -33.88
CA ASP A 50 10.54 8.81 -34.18
C ASP A 50 11.78 9.68 -34.38
N GLU A 51 11.63 10.84 -35.02
CA GLU A 51 12.73 11.78 -35.22
C GLU A 51 13.16 12.45 -33.90
N LEU A 52 12.21 12.85 -33.04
CA LEU A 52 12.52 13.38 -31.71
C LEU A 52 13.22 12.33 -30.85
N LEU A 53 12.77 11.07 -30.91
CA LEU A 53 13.39 9.96 -30.20
C LEU A 53 14.81 9.69 -30.72
N ALA A 54 15.00 9.63 -32.05
CA ALA A 54 16.29 9.38 -32.67
C ALA A 54 17.31 10.52 -32.44
N GLN A 55 16.86 11.78 -32.46
CA GLN A 55 17.75 12.94 -32.28
C GLN A 55 18.16 13.13 -30.81
N VAL A 56 17.26 12.88 -29.86
CA VAL A 56 17.52 13.15 -28.44
C VAL A 56 18.06 11.90 -27.70
N TRP A 57 17.73 10.68 -28.14
CA TRP A 57 18.13 9.41 -27.51
C TRP A 57 18.88 8.48 -28.48
N LYS A 58 19.87 9.01 -29.20
CA LYS A 58 20.65 8.29 -30.22
C LYS A 58 21.24 6.94 -29.79
N ASP A 59 21.60 6.79 -28.51
CA ASP A 59 22.29 5.61 -27.97
C ASP A 59 21.49 4.94 -26.83
N THR A 60 20.16 5.10 -26.80
CA THR A 60 19.32 4.54 -25.74
C THR A 60 17.96 4.10 -26.29
N VAL A 61 17.59 2.85 -26.07
CA VAL A 61 16.24 2.37 -26.41
C VAL A 61 15.27 2.95 -25.39
N VAL A 62 14.39 3.85 -25.83
CA VAL A 62 13.39 4.51 -25.00
C VAL A 62 12.01 4.32 -25.60
N SER A 63 11.01 4.11 -24.73
CA SER A 63 9.61 4.02 -25.16
C SER A 63 9.07 5.40 -25.55
N PRO A 64 8.03 5.48 -26.41
CA PRO A 64 7.37 6.75 -26.77
C PRO A 64 6.88 7.57 -25.56
N ASN A 65 6.59 6.92 -24.44
CA ASN A 65 6.20 7.57 -23.18
C ASN A 65 7.30 8.50 -22.63
N THR A 66 8.57 8.24 -22.95
CA THR A 66 9.71 9.09 -22.56
C THR A 66 9.64 10.47 -23.23
N LEU A 67 9.25 10.50 -24.51
CA LEU A 67 9.02 11.75 -25.25
C LEU A 67 7.82 12.50 -24.68
N GLN A 68 6.73 11.79 -24.38
CA GLN A 68 5.53 12.40 -23.78
C GLN A 68 5.82 13.06 -22.42
N ARG A 69 6.58 12.39 -21.55
CA ARG A 69 7.03 12.96 -20.27
C ARG A 69 7.89 14.21 -20.46
N SER A 70 8.78 14.20 -21.46
CA SER A 70 9.61 15.35 -21.80
C SER A 70 8.76 16.54 -22.28
N ILE A 71 7.76 16.29 -23.14
CA ILE A 71 6.82 17.32 -23.59
C ILE A 71 5.98 17.87 -22.43
N ALA A 72 5.52 17.03 -21.51
CA ALA A 72 4.77 17.46 -20.33
C ALA A 72 5.62 18.36 -19.40
N GLN A 73 6.89 18.00 -19.18
CA GLN A 73 7.83 18.83 -18.42
C GLN A 73 8.06 20.19 -19.08
N LEU A 74 8.23 20.22 -20.40
CA LEU A 74 8.39 21.46 -21.16
C LEU A 74 7.16 22.34 -21.11
N ARG A 75 5.96 21.77 -21.28
CA ARG A 75 4.70 22.50 -21.16
C ARG A 75 4.55 23.15 -19.78
N LYS A 76 4.82 22.40 -18.70
CA LYS A 76 4.84 22.95 -17.33
C LYS A 76 5.87 24.07 -17.16
N ALA A 77 7.06 23.91 -17.73
CA ALA A 77 8.13 24.91 -17.65
C ALA A 77 7.81 26.20 -18.40
N LEU A 78 7.12 26.08 -19.54
CA LEU A 78 6.71 27.19 -20.40
C LEU A 78 5.32 27.75 -20.05
N GLY A 79 4.67 27.25 -18.99
CA GLY A 79 3.31 27.67 -18.62
C GLY A 79 2.24 27.33 -19.67
N ASP A 80 2.50 26.33 -20.51
CA ASP A 80 1.59 25.87 -21.57
C ASP A 80 0.64 24.79 -21.04
N ASP A 81 -0.66 24.97 -21.24
CA ASP A 81 -1.68 24.00 -20.84
C ASP A 81 -1.78 22.88 -21.89
N GLY A 82 -1.73 21.62 -21.46
CA GLY A 82 -1.91 20.46 -22.32
C GLY A 82 -3.26 20.39 -23.05
N LYS A 83 -4.28 21.14 -22.60
CA LYS A 83 -5.61 21.25 -23.24
C LYS A 83 -5.71 22.40 -24.25
N VAL A 84 -5.07 23.54 -23.97
CA VAL A 84 -5.14 24.74 -24.83
C VAL A 84 -4.00 24.78 -25.86
N GLN A 85 -2.83 24.23 -25.52
CA GLN A 85 -1.65 24.01 -26.39
C GLN A 85 -1.27 25.23 -27.24
N VAL A 86 -0.86 26.32 -26.57
CA VAL A 86 -0.52 27.59 -27.23
C VAL A 86 0.91 27.57 -27.76
N LEU A 87 1.85 26.92 -27.05
CA LEU A 87 3.27 26.94 -27.40
C LEU A 87 3.73 25.65 -28.07
N ILE A 88 3.49 24.49 -27.45
CA ILE A 88 3.84 23.18 -28.01
C ILE A 88 2.55 22.47 -28.40
N LYS A 89 2.32 22.27 -29.70
CA LYS A 89 1.13 21.57 -30.22
C LYS A 89 1.39 20.09 -30.44
N THR A 90 0.41 19.28 -30.09
CA THR A 90 0.39 17.85 -30.37
C THR A 90 -0.40 17.59 -31.64
N HIS A 91 0.26 17.01 -32.65
CA HIS A 91 -0.36 16.54 -33.87
C HIS A 91 -0.54 15.03 -33.76
N ALA A 92 -1.77 14.58 -33.52
CA ALA A 92 -2.07 13.17 -33.24
C ALA A 92 -1.52 12.26 -34.35
N LYS A 93 -0.76 11.23 -33.96
CA LYS A 93 -0.06 10.27 -34.85
C LYS A 93 1.00 10.87 -35.78
N GLN A 94 1.29 12.17 -35.70
CA GLN A 94 2.26 12.84 -36.56
C GLN A 94 3.46 13.37 -35.79
N GLY A 95 3.29 13.95 -34.60
CA GLY A 95 4.40 14.49 -33.82
C GLY A 95 4.06 15.74 -33.02
N TYR A 96 5.04 16.63 -32.88
CA TYR A 96 4.92 17.88 -32.11
C TYR A 96 5.46 19.06 -32.92
N SER A 97 4.87 20.25 -32.76
CA SER A 97 5.40 21.52 -33.29
C SER A 97 5.55 22.56 -32.20
N LEU A 98 6.48 23.50 -32.40
CA LEU A 98 6.63 24.70 -31.56
C LEU A 98 6.12 25.91 -32.34
N ASP A 99 4.96 26.42 -31.95
CA ASP A 99 4.24 27.51 -32.62
C ASP A 99 4.52 28.85 -31.92
N CYS A 100 5.78 29.10 -31.58
CA CYS A 100 6.23 30.31 -30.89
C CYS A 100 7.50 30.87 -31.55
N ALA A 101 7.70 32.18 -31.52
CA ALA A 101 8.87 32.84 -32.12
C ALA A 101 10.17 32.42 -31.43
N VAL A 102 11.14 31.88 -32.18
CA VAL A 102 12.46 31.50 -31.66
C VAL A 102 13.51 32.53 -32.09
N ARG A 103 14.31 33.03 -31.15
CA ARG A 103 15.46 33.91 -31.44
C ARG A 103 16.74 33.27 -30.93
N TRP A 104 17.67 32.98 -31.82
CA TRP A 104 18.95 32.38 -31.44
C TRP A 104 19.97 33.44 -31.09
N GLN A 105 20.71 33.27 -29.99
CA GLN A 105 21.82 34.15 -29.68
C GLN A 105 23.01 33.83 -30.58
N ALA A 106 23.38 34.76 -31.47
CA ALA A 106 24.56 34.62 -32.30
C ALA A 106 25.82 34.64 -31.40
N LYS A 107 26.70 33.63 -31.56
CA LYS A 107 28.06 33.68 -30.98
C LYS A 107 29.04 34.31 -31.98
N PRO A 108 30.06 35.03 -31.50
CA PRO A 108 31.21 35.44 -32.32
C PRO A 108 32.00 34.21 -32.77
N SER A 109 32.35 34.17 -34.06
CA SER A 109 33.10 33.09 -34.70
C SER A 109 34.57 33.11 -34.30
N LEU A 110 35.10 31.98 -33.78
CA LEU A 110 36.54 31.69 -33.75
C LEU A 110 36.79 30.25 -34.20
N VAL A 111 37.95 30.08 -34.83
CA VAL A 111 38.32 29.11 -35.88
C VAL A 111 38.84 27.77 -35.34
N THR A 112 38.55 26.71 -36.12
CA THR A 112 38.99 25.29 -36.21
C THR A 112 40.22 24.74 -35.45
N SER A 113 40.18 23.44 -35.09
CA SER A 113 40.85 22.35 -35.86
C SER A 113 40.58 20.94 -35.29
N LYS A 114 40.83 19.93 -36.14
CA LYS A 114 40.36 18.54 -36.18
C LYS A 114 41.48 17.54 -35.84
N ASP A 115 41.04 16.28 -35.63
CA ASP A 115 41.61 14.97 -36.07
C ASP A 115 41.76 13.99 -34.88
N ALA A 116 41.52 12.66 -34.91
CA ALA A 116 40.95 11.62 -35.78
C ALA A 116 41.87 10.37 -35.72
N ARG A 117 41.27 9.17 -35.54
CA ARG A 117 41.53 7.86 -36.23
C ARG A 117 41.70 6.57 -35.39
N ASP A 118 40.85 5.61 -35.73
CA ASP A 118 41.05 4.25 -36.30
C ASP A 118 41.63 3.04 -35.51
N THR A 119 40.75 2.02 -35.39
CA THR A 119 40.81 0.55 -35.67
C THR A 119 42.13 -0.24 -35.75
N VAL A 120 42.07 -1.54 -35.35
CA VAL A 120 42.32 -2.76 -36.19
C VAL A 120 42.23 -4.06 -35.34
N ASP A 121 41.68 -5.10 -35.98
CA ASP A 121 41.48 -6.52 -35.61
C ASP A 121 42.64 -7.40 -36.15
N HIS A 122 42.96 -8.54 -35.53
CA HIS A 122 43.62 -9.69 -36.18
C HIS A 122 43.50 -11.02 -35.39
N THR A 123 43.14 -12.06 -36.14
CA THR A 123 43.10 -13.50 -35.86
C THR A 123 44.45 -14.19 -36.11
N HIS A 124 44.75 -15.33 -35.43
CA HIS A 124 45.01 -16.66 -36.04
C HIS A 124 45.59 -17.73 -35.07
N GLN A 125 45.25 -18.98 -35.44
CA GLN A 125 45.61 -20.36 -35.01
C GLN A 125 47.12 -20.60 -34.69
N ASP A 126 47.60 -21.68 -34.03
CA ASP A 126 47.53 -23.08 -34.46
C ASP A 126 48.14 -24.11 -33.45
N ASN A 127 47.62 -25.34 -33.55
CA ASN A 127 48.10 -26.72 -33.24
C ASN A 127 49.44 -27.03 -32.52
N VAL A 128 49.49 -28.14 -31.75
CA VAL A 128 50.11 -29.45 -32.14
C VAL A 128 49.93 -30.54 -31.05
N ARG A 129 49.66 -31.76 -31.56
CA ARG A 129 49.44 -33.09 -30.94
C ARG A 129 50.63 -33.68 -30.16
N ASN A 130 50.35 -34.66 -29.28
CA ASN A 130 50.82 -36.05 -29.49
C ASN A 130 50.13 -37.11 -28.58
N SER A 131 49.73 -38.21 -29.21
CA SER A 131 49.35 -39.54 -28.66
C SER A 131 50.59 -40.48 -28.75
N PRO A 132 50.61 -41.80 -28.40
CA PRO A 132 49.50 -42.77 -28.35
C PRO A 132 49.55 -43.92 -27.28
N ASN A 133 48.35 -44.43 -26.98
CA ASN A 133 47.86 -45.82 -26.96
C ASN A 133 48.77 -47.06 -26.67
N LYS A 134 48.27 -47.94 -25.77
CA LYS A 134 48.31 -49.45 -25.74
C LYS A 134 47.73 -49.86 -24.36
N GLY A 135 46.90 -50.87 -24.13
CA GLY A 135 46.32 -51.96 -24.92
C GLY A 135 46.05 -53.14 -23.97
N SER A 136 44.84 -53.72 -24.08
CA SER A 136 44.45 -55.09 -23.69
C SER A 136 44.04 -55.44 -22.24
N LYS A 137 43.07 -56.35 -22.21
CA LYS A 137 42.18 -56.83 -21.14
C LYS A 137 42.67 -58.17 -20.56
N ARG A 138 42.30 -58.48 -19.31
CA ARG A 138 41.93 -59.85 -18.88
C ARG A 138 41.05 -59.84 -17.62
N THR A 139 40.33 -60.93 -17.44
CA THR A 139 38.96 -61.06 -16.89
C THR A 139 38.86 -61.84 -15.57
N ARG A 140 38.03 -61.32 -14.62
CA ARG A 140 37.04 -61.92 -13.65
C ARG A 140 37.45 -63.07 -12.70
N PRO A 141 36.73 -63.40 -11.58
CA PRO A 141 35.34 -63.09 -11.17
C PRO A 141 35.18 -62.69 -9.66
N VAL A 142 34.03 -62.83 -9.00
CA VAL A 142 32.94 -61.85 -8.85
C VAL A 142 32.31 -62.01 -7.43
N PHE A 143 31.38 -61.11 -7.08
CA PHE A 143 30.37 -61.19 -6.01
C PHE A 143 30.81 -60.91 -4.57
N ILE A 144 30.52 -59.68 -4.10
CA ILE A 144 29.96 -59.29 -2.78
C ILE A 144 29.84 -57.75 -2.71
N LEU A 145 30.60 -56.99 -3.51
CA LEU A 145 30.57 -55.52 -3.49
C LEU A 145 29.35 -54.89 -4.21
N GLY A 146 28.69 -55.65 -5.09
CA GLY A 146 27.58 -55.15 -5.91
C GLY A 146 26.31 -54.83 -5.12
N SER A 147 26.00 -55.59 -4.05
CA SER A 147 24.81 -55.32 -3.23
C SER A 147 25.00 -54.09 -2.36
N ILE A 148 26.19 -53.86 -1.79
CA ILE A 148 26.48 -52.68 -0.97
C ILE A 148 26.45 -51.41 -1.83
N VAL A 149 27.07 -51.45 -3.02
CA VAL A 149 27.04 -50.32 -3.96
C VAL A 149 25.62 -50.09 -4.49
N ALA A 150 24.86 -51.13 -4.84
CA ALA A 150 23.47 -50.98 -5.24
C ALA A 150 22.60 -50.44 -4.10
N THR A 151 22.84 -50.86 -2.84
CA THR A 151 22.11 -50.38 -1.67
C THR A 151 22.45 -48.92 -1.36
N ILE A 152 23.72 -48.52 -1.47
CA ILE A 152 24.16 -47.12 -1.33
C ILE A 152 23.63 -46.28 -2.49
N ILE A 153 23.54 -46.80 -3.71
CA ILE A 153 22.94 -46.10 -4.84
C ILE A 153 21.43 -45.99 -4.66
N THR A 154 20.74 -47.01 -4.14
CA THR A 154 19.29 -46.90 -3.85
C THR A 154 19.01 -46.02 -2.65
N ILE A 155 19.80 -46.07 -1.57
CA ILE A 155 19.67 -45.15 -0.44
C ILE A 155 20.05 -43.75 -0.90
N GLY A 156 21.09 -43.59 -1.72
CA GLY A 156 21.48 -42.34 -2.33
C GLY A 156 20.42 -41.81 -3.29
N ALA A 157 19.73 -42.67 -4.05
CA ALA A 157 18.65 -42.30 -4.95
C ALA A 157 17.34 -42.00 -4.21
N ILE A 158 17.04 -42.72 -3.13
CA ILE A 158 15.90 -42.47 -2.24
C ILE A 158 16.15 -41.20 -1.44
N SER A 159 17.33 -41.02 -0.84
CA SER A 159 17.74 -39.77 -0.21
C SER A 159 17.79 -38.63 -1.22
N TYR A 160 18.29 -38.86 -2.44
CA TYR A 160 18.27 -37.85 -3.48
C TYR A 160 16.84 -37.50 -3.85
N GLN A 161 15.94 -38.46 -4.09
CA GLN A 161 14.52 -38.17 -4.35
C GLN A 161 13.84 -37.46 -3.17
N TYR A 162 14.12 -37.88 -1.94
CA TYR A 162 13.53 -37.31 -0.72
C TYR A 162 14.07 -35.91 -0.41
N PHE A 163 15.36 -35.63 -0.66
CA PHE A 163 15.95 -34.30 -0.51
C PHE A 163 15.76 -33.41 -1.75
N SER A 164 15.76 -33.95 -2.96
CA SER A 164 15.54 -33.21 -4.20
C SER A 164 14.09 -32.73 -4.32
N HIS A 165 13.16 -33.40 -3.64
CA HIS A 165 11.78 -32.91 -3.51
C HIS A 165 11.65 -31.65 -2.64
N THR A 166 12.72 -31.22 -1.93
CA THR A 166 12.67 -30.04 -1.04
C THR A 166 13.37 -28.80 -1.58
N GLN A 167 13.81 -28.79 -2.84
CA GLN A 167 14.22 -27.52 -3.46
C GLN A 167 12.98 -26.73 -3.88
N ASN A 168 12.49 -25.92 -2.94
CA ASN A 168 11.51 -24.88 -3.22
C ASN A 168 12.02 -24.00 -4.37
N ARG A 169 11.26 -23.95 -5.46
CA ARG A 169 11.60 -23.10 -6.60
C ARG A 169 11.42 -21.64 -6.21
N VAL A 170 12.50 -20.87 -6.38
CA VAL A 170 12.43 -19.41 -6.34
C VAL A 170 12.20 -18.98 -7.78
N PHE A 171 10.95 -18.65 -8.10
CA PHE A 171 10.60 -18.15 -9.42
C PHE A 171 11.05 -16.69 -9.58
N SER A 172 11.35 -16.29 -10.82
CA SER A 172 11.57 -14.88 -11.19
C SER A 172 10.38 -14.29 -11.93
N VAL A 173 10.22 -12.98 -11.86
CA VAL A 173 9.19 -12.26 -12.62
C VAL A 173 9.78 -11.82 -13.96
N GLU A 174 9.23 -12.33 -15.06
CA GLU A 174 9.68 -11.97 -16.42
C GLU A 174 8.96 -10.72 -16.95
N GLU A 175 7.65 -10.66 -16.72
CA GLU A 175 6.77 -9.66 -17.31
C GLU A 175 5.71 -9.21 -16.31
N ILE A 176 5.31 -7.95 -16.44
CA ILE A 176 4.14 -7.36 -15.75
C ILE A 176 3.22 -6.81 -16.83
N THR A 177 1.93 -7.11 -16.73
CA THR A 177 0.90 -6.56 -17.60
C THR A 177 -0.24 -5.98 -16.77
N SER A 178 -0.62 -4.72 -17.00
CA SER A 178 -1.84 -4.17 -16.43
C SER A 178 -3.07 -4.85 -17.03
N LEU A 179 -3.91 -5.45 -16.18
CA LEU A 179 -5.19 -6.02 -16.56
C LEU A 179 -6.34 -5.04 -16.35
N THR A 180 -6.23 -4.11 -15.41
CA THR A 180 -7.08 -2.91 -15.33
C THR A 180 -6.18 -1.68 -15.37
N ALA A 181 -6.74 -0.52 -15.73
CA ALA A 181 -6.01 0.75 -15.76
C ALA A 181 -7.05 1.89 -15.87
N THR A 182 -7.91 2.00 -14.86
CA THR A 182 -8.96 3.02 -14.80
C THR A 182 -8.60 4.10 -13.79
N ASP A 183 -9.38 5.19 -13.76
CA ASP A 183 -9.28 6.21 -12.71
C ASP A 183 -9.85 5.70 -11.37
N ASP A 184 -10.59 4.58 -11.40
CA ASP A 184 -11.22 3.94 -10.25
C ASP A 184 -10.23 3.05 -9.48
N LYS A 185 -10.60 2.68 -8.25
CA LYS A 185 -9.74 1.87 -7.37
C LYS A 185 -10.15 0.41 -7.45
N GLU A 186 -9.20 -0.47 -7.76
CA GLU A 186 -9.47 -1.90 -7.93
C GLU A 186 -8.71 -2.78 -6.94
N PHE A 187 -9.39 -3.79 -6.38
CA PHE A 187 -8.89 -4.64 -5.31
C PHE A 187 -9.39 -6.10 -5.40
N ASP A 188 -8.80 -6.98 -4.57
CA ASP A 188 -9.27 -8.35 -4.31
C ASP A 188 -9.50 -9.18 -5.58
N ALA A 189 -8.57 -9.11 -6.54
CA ALA A 189 -8.70 -9.83 -7.80
C ALA A 189 -8.39 -11.33 -7.66
N THR A 190 -9.18 -12.22 -8.27
CA THR A 190 -8.88 -13.65 -8.39
C THR A 190 -9.24 -14.18 -9.78
N TYR A 191 -8.65 -15.31 -10.19
CA TYR A 191 -9.07 -15.98 -11.41
C TYR A 191 -10.30 -16.86 -11.17
N THR A 192 -11.13 -17.03 -12.20
CA THR A 192 -12.02 -18.17 -12.25
C THR A 192 -11.21 -19.49 -12.25
N PRO A 193 -11.77 -20.61 -11.76
CA PRO A 193 -11.05 -21.89 -11.73
C PRO A 193 -10.58 -22.39 -13.11
N ASP A 194 -11.26 -21.99 -14.18
CA ASP A 194 -10.86 -22.27 -15.58
C ASP A 194 -9.80 -21.30 -16.13
N GLY A 195 -9.47 -20.24 -15.39
CA GLY A 195 -8.51 -19.20 -15.78
C GLY A 195 -9.00 -18.25 -16.88
N LYS A 196 -10.28 -18.31 -17.28
CA LYS A 196 -10.81 -17.51 -18.39
C LYS A 196 -11.11 -16.06 -18.02
N TYR A 197 -11.58 -15.83 -16.79
CA TYR A 197 -11.90 -14.51 -16.28
C TYR A 197 -11.03 -14.17 -15.07
N ILE A 198 -10.82 -12.88 -14.85
CA ILE A 198 -10.54 -12.35 -13.51
C ILE A 198 -11.84 -11.78 -12.93
N VAL A 199 -12.02 -11.91 -11.63
CA VAL A 199 -13.06 -11.22 -10.86
C VAL A 199 -12.36 -10.28 -9.87
N PHE A 200 -12.81 -9.04 -9.79
CA PHE A 200 -12.20 -7.99 -8.96
C PHE A 200 -13.26 -7.02 -8.45
N HIS A 201 -12.91 -6.23 -7.44
CA HIS A 201 -13.77 -5.18 -6.90
C HIS A 201 -13.38 -3.86 -7.52
N ARG A 202 -14.36 -3.03 -7.89
CA ARG A 202 -14.13 -1.65 -8.34
C ARG A 202 -14.90 -0.67 -7.45
N TYR A 203 -14.19 0.33 -6.95
CA TYR A 203 -14.72 1.42 -6.14
C TYR A 203 -14.80 2.67 -7.01
N LEU A 204 -15.97 3.30 -7.08
CA LEU A 204 -16.12 4.61 -7.72
C LEU A 204 -16.11 5.69 -6.64
N ASP A 205 -15.42 6.79 -6.93
CA ASP A 205 -15.43 7.95 -6.05
C ASP A 205 -16.87 8.42 -5.80
N LYS A 206 -17.19 8.73 -4.53
CA LYS A 206 -18.52 9.15 -4.02
C LYS A 206 -19.57 8.06 -3.80
N GLN A 207 -19.27 6.78 -4.07
CA GLN A 207 -20.14 5.68 -3.67
C GLN A 207 -19.71 5.12 -2.31
N CYS A 208 -20.66 4.63 -1.50
CA CYS A 208 -20.36 4.17 -0.14
C CYS A 208 -19.54 2.86 -0.07
N GLY A 209 -19.31 2.21 -1.22
CA GLY A 209 -18.69 0.89 -1.30
C GLY A 209 -18.21 0.56 -2.72
N ASN A 210 -18.32 -0.71 -3.10
CA ASN A 210 -17.82 -1.23 -4.36
C ASN A 210 -18.86 -2.08 -5.10
N LYS A 211 -18.49 -2.55 -6.29
CA LYS A 211 -19.17 -3.60 -7.04
C LYS A 211 -18.18 -4.68 -7.47
N LEU A 212 -18.69 -5.89 -7.67
CA LEU A 212 -17.92 -6.97 -8.27
C LEU A 212 -17.99 -6.88 -9.80
N TRP A 213 -16.84 -7.04 -10.44
CA TRP A 213 -16.69 -7.06 -11.88
C TRP A 213 -15.94 -8.31 -12.32
N ALA A 214 -16.29 -8.84 -13.48
CA ALA A 214 -15.51 -9.83 -14.19
C ALA A 214 -14.88 -9.20 -15.43
N LYS A 215 -13.68 -9.65 -15.79
CA LYS A 215 -13.05 -9.33 -17.06
C LYS A 215 -12.64 -10.62 -17.76
N ASP A 216 -13.14 -10.81 -18.97
CA ASP A 216 -12.70 -11.90 -19.84
C ASP A 216 -11.29 -11.58 -20.36
N ILE A 217 -10.31 -12.43 -20.05
CA ILE A 217 -8.91 -12.15 -20.36
C ILE A 217 -8.64 -12.22 -21.87
N SER A 218 -9.42 -13.02 -22.61
CA SER A 218 -9.23 -13.19 -24.05
C SER A 218 -9.83 -12.04 -24.86
N THR A 219 -11.04 -11.60 -24.48
CA THR A 219 -11.77 -10.55 -25.21
C THR A 219 -11.61 -9.17 -24.61
N GLN A 220 -11.02 -9.07 -23.40
CA GLN A 220 -10.88 -7.85 -22.60
C GLN A 220 -12.21 -7.22 -22.18
N LYS A 221 -13.33 -7.90 -22.40
CA LYS A 221 -14.67 -7.42 -22.05
C LYS A 221 -14.85 -7.42 -20.52
N GLU A 222 -15.22 -6.27 -19.98
CA GLU A 222 -15.60 -6.12 -18.58
C GLU A 222 -17.12 -6.23 -18.39
N ILE A 223 -17.52 -6.88 -17.29
CA ILE A 223 -18.90 -7.25 -16.99
C ILE A 223 -19.16 -7.00 -15.51
N GLN A 224 -20.14 -6.16 -15.20
CA GLN A 224 -20.58 -5.95 -13.83
C GLN A 224 -21.34 -7.19 -13.35
N LEU A 225 -20.99 -7.73 -12.17
CA LEU A 225 -21.61 -8.94 -11.61
C LEU A 225 -22.72 -8.62 -10.60
N THR A 226 -22.63 -7.52 -9.88
CA THR A 226 -23.60 -7.15 -8.82
C THR A 226 -24.47 -5.95 -9.22
N GLN A 227 -25.75 -5.95 -8.85
CA GLN A 227 -26.68 -4.85 -9.16
C GLN A 227 -26.39 -3.59 -8.33
N GLU A 228 -26.35 -3.77 -7.00
CA GLU A 228 -26.26 -2.67 -6.03
C GLU A 228 -24.82 -2.38 -5.60
N TRP A 229 -24.59 -1.13 -5.18
CA TRP A 229 -23.39 -0.74 -4.43
C TRP A 229 -23.52 -1.24 -3.00
N ALA A 230 -22.48 -1.90 -2.50
CA ALA A 230 -22.37 -2.31 -1.10
C ALA A 230 -20.89 -2.45 -0.72
N ALA A 231 -20.59 -2.67 0.55
CA ALA A 231 -19.23 -3.02 0.96
C ALA A 231 -19.02 -4.54 0.76
N TYR A 232 -18.70 -4.96 -0.45
CA TYR A 232 -18.30 -6.35 -0.72
C TYR A 232 -16.84 -6.57 -0.35
N GLY A 233 -16.57 -7.64 0.40
CA GLY A 233 -15.24 -8.08 0.81
C GLY A 233 -14.70 -9.22 -0.06
N ARG A 234 -13.45 -9.60 0.19
CA ARG A 234 -12.72 -10.65 -0.56
C ARG A 234 -13.58 -11.88 -0.85
N HIS A 235 -13.46 -12.37 -2.08
CA HIS A 235 -14.28 -13.46 -2.61
C HIS A 235 -13.47 -14.73 -2.91
N SER A 236 -14.19 -15.85 -3.03
CA SER A 236 -13.63 -17.12 -3.52
C SER A 236 -14.66 -17.91 -4.33
N PHE A 237 -14.16 -18.75 -5.24
CA PHE A 237 -14.99 -19.62 -6.07
C PHE A 237 -15.25 -20.96 -5.40
N SER A 238 -16.45 -21.51 -5.62
CA SER A 238 -16.71 -22.93 -5.42
C SER A 238 -15.80 -23.75 -6.34
N ASN A 239 -15.54 -25.00 -5.96
CA ASN A 239 -14.69 -25.90 -6.73
C ASN A 239 -15.08 -26.05 -8.20
N ASP A 240 -16.39 -26.03 -8.48
CA ASP A 240 -16.92 -26.14 -9.84
C ASP A 240 -16.97 -24.80 -10.59
N GLY A 241 -16.51 -23.71 -9.97
CA GLY A 241 -16.47 -22.36 -10.52
C GLY A 241 -17.85 -21.70 -10.68
N LYS A 242 -18.93 -22.34 -10.24
CA LYS A 242 -20.30 -21.83 -10.48
C LYS A 242 -20.72 -20.76 -9.49
N LYS A 243 -20.19 -20.79 -8.26
CA LYS A 243 -20.60 -19.89 -7.20
C LYS A 243 -19.43 -19.08 -6.68
N LEU A 244 -19.68 -17.80 -6.44
CA LEU A 244 -18.85 -16.95 -5.63
C LEU A 244 -19.38 -16.92 -4.20
N VAL A 245 -18.48 -16.82 -3.23
CA VAL A 245 -18.80 -16.45 -1.84
C VAL A 245 -17.98 -15.23 -1.45
N PHE A 246 -18.61 -14.31 -0.72
CA PHE A 246 -17.98 -13.11 -0.18
C PHE A 246 -18.78 -12.60 1.02
N LEU A 247 -18.20 -11.66 1.75
CA LEU A 247 -18.90 -10.91 2.80
C LEU A 247 -19.45 -9.61 2.23
N ALA A 248 -20.64 -9.19 2.65
CA ALA A 248 -21.23 -7.92 2.21
C ALA A 248 -22.05 -7.25 3.31
N THR A 249 -22.08 -5.92 3.31
CA THR A 249 -23.10 -5.15 4.03
C THR A 249 -24.42 -5.16 3.26
N GLU A 250 -25.45 -4.53 3.83
CA GLU A 250 -26.60 -4.09 3.04
C GLU A 250 -26.18 -3.10 1.93
N ALA A 251 -27.06 -2.89 0.96
CA ALA A 251 -26.85 -1.94 -0.12
C ALA A 251 -26.67 -0.52 0.44
N CYS A 252 -25.89 0.32 -0.25
CA CYS A 252 -25.65 1.72 0.13
C CYS A 252 -26.95 2.54 0.27
N SER A 253 -28.03 2.14 -0.38
CA SER A 253 -29.35 2.77 -0.29
C SER A 253 -30.12 2.40 0.99
N ALA A 254 -29.69 1.37 1.71
CA ALA A 254 -30.30 0.93 2.95
C ALA A 254 -29.76 1.70 4.16
N PRO A 255 -30.58 1.96 5.20
CA PRO A 255 -30.11 2.61 6.41
C PRO A 255 -29.06 1.73 7.12
N VAL A 256 -27.94 2.33 7.49
CA VAL A 256 -26.89 1.63 8.24
C VAL A 256 -27.37 1.39 9.67
N THR A 257 -27.81 0.15 9.96
CA THR A 257 -28.31 -0.23 11.28
C THR A 257 -27.20 -0.72 12.22
N GLN A 258 -26.12 -1.30 11.68
CA GLN A 258 -24.98 -1.81 12.45
C GLN A 258 -23.64 -1.63 11.70
N SER A 259 -22.78 -0.73 12.19
CA SER A 259 -21.42 -0.56 11.68
C SER A 259 -20.56 -1.77 12.06
N SER A 260 -20.17 -2.59 11.07
CA SER A 260 -19.35 -3.83 11.16
C SER A 260 -20.10 -5.16 11.07
N CYS A 261 -21.39 -5.18 10.69
CA CYS A 261 -22.10 -6.43 10.44
C CYS A 261 -22.07 -6.82 8.95
N TYR A 262 -21.40 -7.93 8.61
CA TYR A 262 -21.28 -8.41 7.23
C TYR A 262 -21.94 -9.76 7.05
N ASN A 263 -22.91 -9.83 6.14
CA ASN A 263 -23.57 -11.06 5.74
C ASN A 263 -22.63 -11.90 4.87
N LEU A 264 -22.69 -13.22 5.03
CA LEU A 264 -22.10 -14.15 4.07
C LEU A 264 -23.04 -14.29 2.89
N MET A 265 -22.58 -13.91 1.71
CA MET A 265 -23.36 -13.86 0.48
C MET A 265 -22.81 -14.84 -0.54
N SER A 266 -23.67 -15.25 -1.48
CA SER A 266 -23.28 -16.03 -2.65
C SER A 266 -23.97 -15.55 -3.92
N LEU A 267 -23.25 -15.68 -5.03
CA LEU A 267 -23.69 -15.28 -6.35
C LEU A 267 -23.38 -16.39 -7.35
N ASP A 268 -24.30 -16.66 -8.30
CA ASP A 268 -24.07 -17.58 -9.40
C ASP A 268 -23.28 -16.86 -10.51
N PHE A 269 -22.06 -17.31 -10.78
CA PHE A 269 -21.15 -16.61 -11.68
C PHE A 269 -21.63 -16.63 -13.13
N ALA A 270 -22.11 -17.78 -13.62
CA ALA A 270 -22.53 -17.92 -15.01
C ALA A 270 -23.72 -17.01 -15.32
N GLN A 271 -24.71 -16.97 -14.43
CA GLN A 271 -25.84 -16.06 -14.56
C GLN A 271 -25.42 -14.59 -14.43
N ALA A 272 -24.42 -14.28 -13.59
CA ALA A 272 -24.00 -12.89 -13.33
C ALA A 272 -23.21 -12.29 -14.50
N VAL A 273 -22.53 -13.15 -15.26
CA VAL A 273 -21.88 -12.79 -16.52
C VAL A 273 -22.91 -12.42 -17.61
N GLU A 274 -24.11 -13.00 -17.57
CA GLU A 274 -25.20 -12.65 -18.48
C GLU A 274 -25.93 -11.37 -18.05
N SER A 275 -26.20 -11.22 -16.76
CA SER A 275 -26.86 -10.04 -16.19
C SER A 275 -26.47 -9.85 -14.71
N PRO A 276 -26.18 -8.62 -14.26
CA PRO A 276 -25.83 -8.37 -12.86
C PRO A 276 -26.91 -8.92 -11.90
N GLN A 277 -26.49 -9.54 -10.82
CA GLN A 277 -27.37 -10.17 -9.83
C GLN A 277 -27.42 -9.41 -8.51
N GLN A 278 -28.54 -9.56 -7.80
CA GLN A 278 -28.61 -9.36 -6.36
C GLN A 278 -28.08 -10.64 -5.68
N PRO A 279 -26.97 -10.58 -4.91
CA PRO A 279 -26.44 -11.76 -4.24
C PRO A 279 -27.43 -12.35 -3.21
N SER A 280 -27.37 -13.67 -3.04
CA SER A 280 -28.18 -14.41 -2.08
C SER A 280 -27.49 -14.50 -0.71
N THR A 281 -28.23 -14.32 0.38
CA THR A 281 -27.67 -14.44 1.73
C THR A 281 -27.55 -15.91 2.14
N LEU A 282 -26.34 -16.35 2.48
CA LEU A 282 -26.08 -17.68 3.04
C LEU A 282 -26.11 -17.68 4.58
N MET A 283 -25.60 -16.62 5.21
CA MET A 283 -25.58 -16.46 6.67
C MET A 283 -25.72 -14.98 7.00
N GLN A 284 -26.74 -14.64 7.78
CA GLN A 284 -26.92 -13.28 8.27
C GLN A 284 -25.95 -12.98 9.40
N CYS A 285 -25.41 -11.77 9.40
CA CYS A 285 -24.68 -11.27 10.53
C CYS A 285 -25.66 -10.88 11.64
N GLN A 286 -25.35 -11.31 12.86
CA GLN A 286 -26.10 -10.93 14.07
C GLN A 286 -25.22 -10.10 15.00
N ASN A 287 -24.14 -10.70 15.49
CA ASN A 287 -23.13 -10.04 16.36
C ASN A 287 -21.71 -10.55 16.11
N SER A 288 -21.53 -11.52 15.21
CA SER A 288 -20.22 -12.13 14.94
C SER A 288 -19.45 -11.33 13.91
N VAL A 289 -18.19 -11.03 14.20
CA VAL A 289 -17.27 -10.46 13.21
C VAL A 289 -16.55 -11.62 12.50
N VAL A 290 -16.77 -11.74 11.20
CA VAL A 290 -16.14 -12.76 10.35
C VAL A 290 -15.35 -12.12 9.21
N LYS A 291 -14.35 -12.83 8.66
CA LYS A 291 -13.58 -12.39 7.49
C LYS A 291 -13.06 -13.56 6.66
N ASN A 292 -12.68 -13.27 5.41
CA ASN A 292 -11.96 -14.16 4.49
C ASN A 292 -12.70 -15.49 4.19
N PRO A 293 -13.89 -15.46 3.56
CA PRO A 293 -14.62 -16.67 3.19
C PRO A 293 -13.92 -17.45 2.07
N VAL A 294 -13.66 -18.73 2.29
CA VAL A 294 -13.05 -19.63 1.29
C VAL A 294 -13.84 -20.93 1.16
N TRP A 295 -14.26 -21.30 -0.05
CA TRP A 295 -14.86 -22.61 -0.30
C TRP A 295 -13.86 -23.75 -0.08
N LEU A 296 -14.35 -24.82 0.54
CA LEU A 296 -13.63 -26.07 0.77
C LEU A 296 -14.13 -27.19 -0.17
N ASN A 297 -13.34 -28.27 -0.31
CA ASN A 297 -13.68 -29.41 -1.17
C ASN A 297 -14.99 -30.12 -0.78
N ASN A 298 -15.39 -30.02 0.48
CA ASN A 298 -16.62 -30.59 1.01
C ASN A 298 -17.87 -29.70 0.82
N ASN A 299 -17.75 -28.56 0.12
CA ASN A 299 -18.77 -27.52 -0.02
C ASN A 299 -19.16 -26.81 1.30
N ASP A 300 -18.32 -26.89 2.32
CA ASP A 300 -18.38 -25.94 3.42
C ASP A 300 -17.54 -24.71 3.08
N ILE A 301 -17.69 -23.65 3.87
CA ILE A 301 -16.99 -22.37 3.71
C ILE A 301 -16.16 -22.11 4.96
N ALA A 302 -14.83 -22.07 4.81
CA ALA A 302 -13.92 -21.67 5.87
C ALA A 302 -13.95 -20.14 6.07
N LEU A 303 -13.95 -19.71 7.33
CA LEU A 303 -14.00 -18.30 7.74
C LEU A 303 -13.14 -18.08 8.98
N LEU A 304 -12.54 -16.90 9.10
CA LEU A 304 -12.05 -16.44 10.40
C LEU A 304 -13.19 -15.78 11.16
N GLN A 305 -13.45 -16.23 12.38
CA GLN A 305 -14.43 -15.64 13.29
C GLN A 305 -13.71 -15.03 14.50
N LYS A 306 -14.11 -13.82 14.87
CA LYS A 306 -13.59 -13.15 16.07
C LYS A 306 -14.40 -13.58 17.30
N HIS A 307 -13.71 -14.09 18.32
CA HIS A 307 -14.28 -14.50 19.60
C HIS A 307 -13.35 -14.03 20.73
N SER A 308 -13.88 -13.30 21.73
CA SER A 308 -13.10 -12.77 22.85
C SER A 308 -11.82 -12.03 22.41
N ASN A 309 -11.95 -11.19 21.39
CA ASN A 309 -10.85 -10.46 20.74
C ASN A 309 -9.77 -11.27 20.00
N ARG A 310 -9.90 -12.61 19.95
CA ARG A 310 -9.03 -13.50 19.17
C ARG A 310 -9.74 -14.01 17.92
N TRP A 311 -8.99 -14.30 16.88
CA TRP A 311 -9.47 -14.96 15.68
C TRP A 311 -9.35 -16.47 15.85
N LYS A 312 -10.40 -17.19 15.47
CA LYS A 312 -10.40 -18.63 15.26
C LYS A 312 -10.86 -18.96 13.85
N LEU A 313 -10.47 -20.12 13.34
CA LEU A 313 -10.89 -20.64 12.05
C LEU A 313 -12.10 -21.54 12.24
N ILE A 314 -13.17 -21.29 11.49
CA ILE A 314 -14.40 -22.06 11.52
C ILE A 314 -14.76 -22.55 10.12
N SER A 315 -15.52 -23.64 10.04
CA SER A 315 -16.20 -24.13 8.83
C SER A 315 -17.69 -23.88 8.97
N TYR A 316 -18.29 -23.17 8.02
CA TYR A 316 -19.74 -22.98 7.90
C TYR A 316 -20.31 -23.89 6.80
N SER A 317 -21.31 -24.69 7.13
CA SER A 317 -21.98 -25.57 6.18
C SER A 317 -23.31 -24.96 5.72
N PRO A 318 -23.43 -24.46 4.47
CA PRO A 318 -24.66 -23.82 3.99
C PRO A 318 -25.87 -24.74 4.04
N ASN A 319 -25.68 -26.02 3.72
CA ASN A 319 -26.76 -27.01 3.70
C ASN A 319 -27.32 -27.32 5.09
N LYS A 320 -26.48 -27.25 6.13
CA LYS A 320 -26.87 -27.51 7.52
C LYS A 320 -27.18 -26.22 8.30
N ASN A 321 -26.89 -25.05 7.72
CA ASN A 321 -26.92 -23.75 8.37
C ASN A 321 -26.23 -23.77 9.75
N ARG A 322 -25.01 -24.32 9.79
CA ARG A 322 -24.27 -24.53 11.05
C ARG A 322 -22.78 -24.34 10.86
N SER A 323 -22.14 -23.71 11.85
CA SER A 323 -20.70 -23.59 11.94
C SER A 323 -20.08 -24.60 12.92
N THR A 324 -18.85 -25.00 12.63
CA THR A 324 -17.99 -25.84 13.48
C THR A 324 -16.59 -25.22 13.55
N ASP A 325 -15.91 -25.38 14.68
CA ASP A 325 -14.56 -24.87 14.83
C ASP A 325 -13.57 -25.81 14.10
N ILE A 326 -12.72 -25.25 13.24
CA ILE A 326 -11.59 -25.97 12.62
C ILE A 326 -10.37 -25.81 13.53
N TYR A 327 -10.05 -24.58 13.93
CA TYR A 327 -8.85 -24.29 14.70
C TYR A 327 -9.02 -23.05 15.59
N ASP A 328 -8.73 -23.22 16.88
CA ASP A 328 -8.78 -22.16 17.89
C ASP A 328 -7.49 -22.19 18.72
N LEU A 329 -6.62 -21.20 18.46
CA LEU A 329 -5.32 -21.08 19.12
C LEU A 329 -5.51 -20.47 20.52
N LYS A 330 -5.33 -21.27 21.56
CA LYS A 330 -5.58 -20.86 22.96
C LYS A 330 -4.65 -19.74 23.44
N ASP A 331 -3.35 -19.86 23.14
CA ASP A 331 -2.30 -18.96 23.64
C ASP A 331 -1.74 -18.05 22.54
N GLY A 332 -2.61 -17.51 21.69
CA GLY A 332 -2.16 -16.71 20.55
C GLY A 332 -3.32 -16.11 19.76
N ASN A 333 -3.04 -15.68 18.54
CA ASN A 333 -4.04 -15.11 17.65
C ASN A 333 -3.77 -15.47 16.20
N LEU A 334 -4.79 -15.88 15.46
CA LEU A 334 -4.66 -16.12 14.03
C LEU A 334 -4.56 -14.79 13.27
N ILE A 335 -3.70 -14.75 12.25
CA ILE A 335 -3.53 -13.60 11.35
C ILE A 335 -4.39 -13.80 10.10
N HIS A 336 -4.10 -14.89 9.37
CA HIS A 336 -4.65 -15.21 8.05
C HIS A 336 -4.74 -16.72 7.86
N PHE A 337 -5.51 -17.16 6.86
CA PHE A 337 -5.42 -18.50 6.33
C PHE A 337 -5.55 -18.49 4.81
N ALA A 338 -4.86 -19.43 4.17
CA ALA A 338 -5.03 -19.78 2.77
C ALA A 338 -5.50 -21.25 2.69
N TYR A 339 -6.06 -21.64 1.56
CA TYR A 339 -6.50 -23.02 1.32
C TYR A 339 -6.06 -23.50 -0.07
N SER A 340 -5.47 -24.70 -0.12
CA SER A 340 -5.11 -25.38 -1.37
C SER A 340 -6.25 -26.33 -1.77
N LEU A 341 -6.92 -26.02 -2.86
CA LEU A 341 -7.95 -26.89 -3.45
C LEU A 341 -7.39 -28.25 -3.88
N LYS A 342 -6.16 -28.23 -4.41
CA LYS A 342 -5.48 -29.40 -4.97
C LYS A 342 -5.05 -30.37 -3.88
N ASP A 343 -4.49 -29.86 -2.79
CA ASP A 343 -3.91 -30.68 -1.73
C ASP A 343 -4.88 -30.91 -0.57
N ASP A 344 -6.02 -30.19 -0.56
CA ASP A 344 -7.01 -30.22 0.53
C ASP A 344 -6.39 -29.84 1.88
N VAL A 345 -5.53 -28.81 1.89
CA VAL A 345 -4.80 -28.35 3.09
C VAL A 345 -5.06 -26.87 3.33
N ILE A 346 -5.22 -26.50 4.61
CA ILE A 346 -5.31 -25.12 5.07
C ILE A 346 -3.98 -24.71 5.68
N ALA A 347 -3.39 -23.63 5.18
CA ALA A 347 -2.24 -22.99 5.81
C ALA A 347 -2.72 -21.80 6.64
N VAL A 348 -2.39 -21.76 7.92
CA VAL A 348 -2.75 -20.68 8.85
C VAL A 348 -1.49 -19.97 9.29
N THR A 349 -1.46 -18.64 9.20
CA THR A 349 -0.42 -17.84 9.86
C THR A 349 -0.95 -17.30 11.18
N SER A 350 -0.14 -17.38 12.23
CA SER A 350 -0.55 -17.04 13.59
C SER A 350 0.58 -16.38 14.37
N ILE A 351 0.23 -15.75 15.49
CA ILE A 351 1.18 -15.28 16.52
C ILE A 351 0.90 -16.02 17.80
N HIS A 352 1.93 -16.62 18.38
CA HIS A 352 1.85 -17.36 19.64
C HIS A 352 2.20 -16.43 20.82
N ASN A 353 2.14 -16.96 22.05
CA ASN A 353 2.39 -16.22 23.28
C ASN A 353 3.84 -15.73 23.44
N ASP A 354 4.78 -16.37 22.75
CA ASP A 354 6.18 -15.96 22.63
C ASP A 354 6.36 -14.72 21.73
N GLY A 355 5.27 -14.21 21.14
CA GLY A 355 5.27 -13.07 20.23
C GLY A 355 5.81 -13.38 18.83
N GLN A 356 6.17 -14.62 18.55
CA GLN A 356 6.70 -15.07 17.28
C GLN A 356 5.58 -15.49 16.33
N GLN A 357 5.88 -15.47 15.04
CA GLN A 357 4.95 -15.90 14.00
C GLN A 357 5.17 -17.37 13.65
N TYR A 358 4.07 -18.07 13.40
CA TYR A 358 4.05 -19.49 13.02
C TYR A 358 3.23 -19.69 11.76
N ILE A 359 3.54 -20.78 11.05
CA ILE A 359 2.69 -21.37 10.02
C ILE A 359 2.21 -22.74 10.50
N GLU A 360 0.90 -22.90 10.59
CA GLU A 360 0.25 -24.19 10.79
C GLU A 360 -0.30 -24.74 9.48
N LEU A 361 -0.09 -26.03 9.23
CA LEU A 361 -0.82 -26.75 8.19
C LEU A 361 -1.87 -27.62 8.84
N LEU A 362 -3.10 -27.55 8.34
CA LEU A 362 -4.26 -28.24 8.88
C LEU A 362 -4.97 -29.00 7.76
N ASN A 363 -5.58 -30.13 8.11
CA ASN A 363 -6.64 -30.70 7.29
C ASN A 363 -7.93 -29.87 7.48
N PRO A 364 -8.91 -29.93 6.56
CA PRO A 364 -10.16 -29.18 6.68
C PRO A 364 -11.01 -29.57 7.90
N ASP A 365 -10.74 -30.73 8.51
CA ASP A 365 -11.36 -31.20 9.76
C ASP A 365 -10.72 -30.61 11.03
N GLY A 366 -9.65 -29.82 10.89
CA GLY A 366 -8.94 -29.17 12.00
C GLY A 366 -7.73 -29.94 12.53
N ARG A 367 -7.44 -31.15 12.03
CA ARG A 367 -6.26 -31.89 12.45
C ARG A 367 -4.99 -31.19 11.96
N ILE A 368 -4.16 -30.76 12.92
CA ILE A 368 -2.84 -30.16 12.68
C ILE A 368 -1.90 -31.20 12.05
N ILE A 369 -1.40 -30.89 10.85
CA ILE A 369 -0.38 -31.64 10.12
C ILE A 369 1.01 -31.20 10.62
N SER A 370 1.24 -29.89 10.71
CA SER A 370 2.48 -29.30 11.21
C SER A 370 2.24 -27.92 11.81
N SER A 371 3.13 -27.50 12.70
CA SER A 371 3.23 -26.12 13.20
C SER A 371 4.71 -25.77 13.25
N GLN A 372 5.11 -24.74 12.49
CA GLN A 372 6.51 -24.35 12.31
C GLN A 372 6.66 -22.86 12.57
N LYS A 373 7.71 -22.48 13.31
CA LYS A 373 8.06 -21.08 13.51
C LYS A 373 8.51 -20.49 12.18
N ILE A 374 8.00 -19.32 11.83
CA ILE A 374 8.44 -18.60 10.64
C ILE A 374 9.79 -17.94 10.94
N GLU A 375 10.77 -18.15 10.06
CA GLU A 375 12.09 -17.58 10.19
C GLU A 375 12.06 -16.05 10.09
N SER A 376 12.83 -15.38 10.95
CA SER A 376 13.04 -13.94 10.83
C SER A 376 14.11 -13.67 9.78
N THR A 377 13.89 -12.66 8.93
CA THR A 377 14.87 -12.20 7.94
C THR A 377 15.05 -10.69 8.07
N PRO A 378 16.26 -10.16 7.82
CA PRO A 378 16.53 -8.72 7.94
C PRO A 378 15.74 -7.85 6.94
N GLU A 379 15.24 -8.44 5.85
CA GLU A 379 14.44 -7.76 4.84
C GLU A 379 12.96 -7.59 5.24
N ILE A 380 12.49 -8.30 6.26
CA ILE A 380 11.11 -8.21 6.72
C ILE A 380 11.10 -7.64 8.14
N PRO A 381 10.39 -6.54 8.39
CA PRO A 381 10.26 -6.03 9.74
C PRO A 381 9.72 -7.10 10.71
N ASN A 382 10.36 -7.25 11.87
CA ASN A 382 10.15 -8.36 12.83
C ASN A 382 8.67 -8.67 13.14
N PHE A 383 7.82 -7.64 13.17
CA PHE A 383 6.42 -7.74 13.58
C PHE A 383 5.42 -7.61 12.42
N ARG A 384 5.92 -7.64 11.18
CA ARG A 384 5.09 -7.58 9.97
C ARG A 384 4.26 -8.85 9.88
N SER A 385 2.94 -8.71 9.93
CA SER A 385 2.04 -9.85 9.77
C SER A 385 2.07 -10.37 8.34
N ILE A 386 2.11 -11.70 8.18
CA ILE A 386 2.24 -12.37 6.89
C ILE A 386 0.87 -12.86 6.39
N TYR A 387 0.52 -12.49 5.15
CA TYR A 387 -0.74 -12.82 4.47
C TYR A 387 -0.45 -13.62 3.20
N PRO A 388 -0.18 -14.93 3.33
CA PRO A 388 0.28 -15.74 2.21
C PRO A 388 -0.87 -16.30 1.36
N SER A 389 -0.56 -16.65 0.11
CA SER A 389 -1.43 -17.36 -0.82
C SER A 389 -0.71 -18.61 -1.33
N PHE A 390 -1.43 -19.70 -1.59
CA PHE A 390 -0.82 -20.94 -2.07
C PHE A 390 -0.23 -20.79 -3.47
N ASP A 391 0.98 -21.32 -3.64
CA ASP A 391 1.53 -21.66 -4.95
C ASP A 391 0.91 -23.01 -5.38
N PRO A 392 0.18 -23.08 -6.51
CA PRO A 392 -0.51 -24.32 -6.90
C PRO A 392 0.43 -25.41 -7.45
N LEU A 393 1.70 -25.07 -7.76
CA LEU A 393 2.66 -25.98 -8.36
C LEU A 393 3.69 -26.51 -7.36
N ASN A 394 4.04 -25.71 -6.36
CA ASN A 394 5.10 -26.01 -5.41
C ASN A 394 4.53 -26.08 -3.98
N GLU A 395 5.18 -26.84 -3.10
CA GLU A 395 4.80 -26.98 -1.68
C GLU A 395 5.20 -25.75 -0.84
N GLN A 396 4.71 -24.58 -1.27
CA GLN A 396 5.02 -23.30 -0.66
C GLN A 396 3.86 -22.32 -0.80
N LEU A 397 4.00 -21.17 -0.15
CA LEU A 397 3.13 -20.03 -0.32
C LEU A 397 3.92 -18.80 -0.75
N VAL A 398 3.20 -17.78 -1.19
CA VAL A 398 3.77 -16.50 -1.62
C VAL A 398 3.05 -15.37 -0.90
N PHE A 399 3.81 -14.37 -0.44
CA PHE A 399 3.25 -13.18 0.18
C PHE A 399 4.05 -11.94 -0.22
N SER A 400 3.39 -10.78 -0.12
CA SER A 400 4.01 -9.48 -0.32
C SER A 400 4.08 -8.73 1.01
N THR A 401 5.15 -7.98 1.23
CA THR A 401 5.27 -7.01 2.32
C THR A 401 4.85 -5.60 1.92
N GLY A 402 4.57 -5.36 0.64
CA GLY A 402 4.26 -4.05 0.09
C GLY A 402 4.97 -3.89 -1.25
N ARG A 403 6.28 -3.71 -1.22
CA ARG A 403 7.16 -3.50 -2.39
C ARG A 403 8.08 -4.68 -2.64
N GLN A 404 8.07 -5.66 -1.74
CA GLN A 404 8.83 -6.91 -1.87
C GLN A 404 7.92 -8.13 -1.84
N LEU A 405 8.37 -9.18 -2.51
CA LEU A 405 7.67 -10.46 -2.63
C LEU A 405 8.56 -11.59 -2.09
N PHE A 406 7.95 -12.57 -1.43
CA PHE A 406 8.64 -13.66 -0.77
C PHE A 406 7.89 -14.98 -0.93
N THR A 407 8.63 -16.09 -0.97
CA THR A 407 8.07 -17.42 -0.72
C THR A 407 8.12 -17.75 0.78
N LEU A 408 7.15 -18.52 1.25
CA LEU A 408 7.08 -19.11 2.58
C LEU A 408 6.88 -20.61 2.43
N SER A 409 7.87 -21.40 2.82
CA SER A 409 7.76 -22.86 2.84
C SER A 409 6.92 -23.36 4.02
N TYR A 410 6.44 -24.60 3.93
CA TYR A 410 5.76 -25.27 5.04
C TYR A 410 6.65 -25.51 6.27
N ALA A 411 7.98 -25.45 6.09
CA ALA A 411 8.96 -25.50 7.16
C ALA A 411 9.21 -24.13 7.84
N GLY A 412 8.50 -23.07 7.44
CA GLY A 412 8.67 -21.72 8.00
C GLY A 412 9.81 -20.91 7.38
N LYS A 413 10.56 -21.47 6.44
CA LYS A 413 11.63 -20.75 5.72
C LYS A 413 11.07 -19.71 4.74
N ILE A 414 11.63 -18.50 4.78
CA ILE A 414 11.32 -17.39 3.88
C ILE A 414 12.42 -17.24 2.83
N THR A 415 12.04 -17.01 1.57
CA THR A 415 13.01 -16.66 0.51
C THR A 415 12.52 -15.47 -0.30
N LYS A 416 13.36 -14.46 -0.49
CA LYS A 416 13.02 -13.26 -1.27
C LYS A 416 12.93 -13.60 -2.76
N ILE A 417 11.87 -13.13 -3.40
CA ILE A 417 11.70 -13.16 -4.86
C ILE A 417 12.23 -11.84 -5.41
N SER A 418 13.13 -11.93 -6.40
CA SER A 418 13.71 -10.74 -7.02
C SER A 418 12.69 -10.06 -7.93
N LEU A 419 12.41 -8.79 -7.67
CA LEU A 419 11.61 -7.93 -8.53
C LEU A 419 12.53 -6.91 -9.21
N ALA A 420 12.31 -6.63 -10.49
CA ALA A 420 13.07 -5.63 -11.24
C ALA A 420 12.61 -4.18 -10.96
N PHE A 421 11.71 -4.00 -10.00
CA PHE A 421 10.99 -2.77 -9.72
C PHE A 421 10.54 -2.75 -8.25
N THR A 422 10.20 -1.57 -7.74
CA THR A 422 9.91 -1.33 -6.32
C THR A 422 8.52 -0.73 -6.08
N GLU A 423 7.63 -0.84 -7.08
CA GLU A 423 6.26 -0.38 -6.96
C GLU A 423 5.50 -1.21 -5.93
N ARG A 424 4.62 -0.56 -5.16
CA ARG A 424 3.78 -1.22 -4.16
C ARG A 424 2.80 -2.17 -4.86
N MET A 425 2.94 -3.46 -4.59
CA MET A 425 2.11 -4.54 -5.10
C MET A 425 1.74 -5.51 -3.99
N VAL A 426 0.45 -5.77 -3.80
CA VAL A 426 -0.06 -6.61 -2.72
C VAL A 426 -1.01 -7.69 -3.25
N GLN A 427 -1.43 -8.59 -2.36
CA GLN A 427 -2.44 -9.63 -2.62
C GLN A 427 -2.10 -10.59 -3.79
N PRO A 428 -0.99 -11.34 -3.70
CA PRO A 428 -0.66 -12.34 -4.72
C PRO A 428 -1.77 -13.39 -4.87
N GLN A 429 -2.29 -13.58 -6.08
CA GLN A 429 -3.28 -14.61 -6.40
C GLN A 429 -2.87 -15.37 -7.66
N PHE A 430 -2.59 -16.66 -7.53
CA PHE A 430 -2.10 -17.47 -8.64
C PHE A 430 -3.20 -17.78 -9.65
N HIS A 431 -2.80 -17.78 -10.92
CA HIS A 431 -3.54 -18.47 -11.95
C HIS A 431 -3.52 -19.98 -11.69
N PRO A 432 -4.60 -20.74 -11.99
CA PRO A 432 -4.65 -22.19 -11.75
C PRO A 432 -3.49 -23.00 -12.34
N ASN A 433 -2.88 -22.53 -13.42
CA ASN A 433 -1.69 -23.15 -14.04
C ASN A 433 -0.36 -22.84 -13.32
N GLY A 434 -0.35 -21.95 -12.33
CA GLY A 434 0.80 -21.53 -11.52
C GLY A 434 1.90 -20.71 -12.21
N LYS A 435 1.76 -20.39 -13.50
CA LYS A 435 2.77 -19.62 -14.25
C LYS A 435 2.51 -18.12 -14.27
N ARG A 436 1.36 -17.70 -13.74
CA ARG A 436 0.92 -16.31 -13.71
C ARG A 436 0.31 -15.99 -12.36
N MET A 437 0.39 -14.74 -11.96
CA MET A 437 -0.10 -14.29 -10.66
C MET A 437 -0.66 -12.88 -10.75
N LEU A 438 -1.87 -12.67 -10.24
CA LEU A 438 -2.44 -11.34 -10.06
C LEU A 438 -1.82 -10.67 -8.84
N MET A 439 -1.65 -9.36 -8.94
CA MET A 439 -1.29 -8.46 -7.86
C MET A 439 -2.15 -7.19 -7.96
N ILE A 440 -2.37 -6.51 -6.83
CA ILE A 440 -2.93 -5.15 -6.82
C ILE A 440 -1.77 -4.17 -6.70
N LYS A 441 -1.56 -3.36 -7.75
CA LYS A 441 -0.46 -2.40 -7.86
C LYS A 441 -0.97 -0.98 -7.65
N GLY A 442 -0.16 -0.15 -6.98
CA GLY A 442 -0.29 1.30 -7.02
C GLY A 442 -0.36 1.97 -5.65
N PRO A 443 -0.21 3.30 -5.57
CA PRO A 443 -0.23 4.05 -4.32
C PRO A 443 -1.65 4.45 -3.88
N TYR A 444 -1.73 4.97 -2.65
CA TYR A 444 -2.84 5.79 -2.19
C TYR A 444 -2.27 7.20 -2.07
N ASP A 445 -2.84 8.16 -2.79
CA ASP A 445 -2.41 9.55 -2.89
C ASP A 445 -3.22 10.35 -1.87
N SER A 446 -2.57 10.75 -0.78
CA SER A 446 -3.13 11.57 0.28
C SER A 446 -2.27 12.80 0.46
N ASP A 447 -2.91 13.94 0.65
CA ASP A 447 -2.24 15.22 0.85
C ASP A 447 -2.59 15.76 2.24
N ILE A 448 -1.63 16.46 2.84
CA ILE A 448 -1.87 17.25 4.04
C ILE A 448 -2.37 18.63 3.62
N VAL A 449 -3.41 19.13 4.28
CA VAL A 449 -3.93 20.48 4.12
C VAL A 449 -3.93 21.22 5.45
N SER A 450 -3.62 22.52 5.39
CA SER A 450 -3.74 23.44 6.52
C SER A 450 -4.85 24.44 6.23
N LEU A 451 -5.67 24.73 7.24
CA LEU A 451 -6.76 25.71 7.12
C LEU A 451 -6.84 26.55 8.40
N PRO A 452 -7.00 27.88 8.31
CA PRO A 452 -7.24 28.69 9.49
C PRO A 452 -8.54 28.28 10.18
N LEU A 453 -8.50 28.09 11.50
CA LEU A 453 -9.65 27.69 12.30
C LEU A 453 -10.80 28.70 12.19
N SER A 454 -10.49 29.99 12.04
CA SER A 454 -11.47 31.06 11.83
C SER A 454 -12.29 30.86 10.56
N GLU A 455 -11.69 30.37 9.48
CA GLU A 455 -12.40 30.13 8.21
C GLU A 455 -13.43 29.01 8.32
N VAL A 456 -13.19 28.04 9.21
CA VAL A 456 -14.15 26.98 9.53
C VAL A 456 -15.29 27.55 10.36
N ILE A 457 -15.00 28.31 11.40
CA ILE A 457 -16.00 28.92 12.29
C ILE A 457 -16.95 29.85 11.52
N GLU A 458 -16.42 30.63 10.57
CA GLU A 458 -17.24 31.49 9.71
C GLU A 458 -18.29 30.72 8.92
N THR A 459 -18.03 29.47 8.51
CA THR A 459 -19.03 28.65 7.77
C THR A 459 -20.28 28.36 8.57
N ASN A 460 -20.19 28.34 9.90
CA ASN A 460 -21.31 28.10 10.80
C ASN A 460 -22.16 29.38 11.00
N SER A 461 -21.55 30.55 10.81
CA SER A 461 -22.19 31.86 10.98
C SER A 461 -23.03 32.33 9.78
N ILE A 462 -22.91 31.68 8.62
CA ILE A 462 -23.67 32.02 7.41
C ILE A 462 -25.00 31.24 7.42
N GLU A 463 -26.13 31.96 7.52
CA GLU A 463 -27.47 31.39 7.49
C GLU A 463 -27.70 30.47 6.27
N VAL A 464 -28.38 29.35 6.55
CA VAL A 464 -28.69 28.20 5.67
C VAL A 464 -29.36 28.55 4.33
N THR A 465 -29.78 29.80 4.12
CA THR A 465 -30.48 30.27 2.91
C THR A 465 -29.58 30.55 1.71
N ALA A 466 -28.25 30.67 1.87
CA ALA A 466 -27.32 31.00 0.78
C ALA A 466 -26.64 29.77 0.13
N ARG A 467 -27.00 28.53 0.50
CA ARG A 467 -26.33 27.30 0.02
C ARG A 467 -26.61 26.92 -1.43
N ALA A 468 -27.51 27.62 -2.14
CA ALA A 468 -27.98 27.20 -3.47
C ALA A 468 -27.22 27.79 -4.68
N GLU A 469 -26.43 28.85 -4.54
CA GLU A 469 -25.94 29.60 -5.72
C GLU A 469 -24.42 29.86 -5.81
N SER A 470 -23.60 29.34 -4.90
CA SER A 470 -22.13 29.49 -4.98
C SER A 470 -21.35 28.20 -4.73
N GLN A 471 -21.60 27.17 -5.53
CA GLN A 471 -20.71 26.01 -5.62
C GLN A 471 -19.45 26.37 -6.44
N GLN A 472 -18.56 27.17 -5.88
CA GLN A 472 -17.13 27.01 -6.19
C GLN A 472 -16.51 26.18 -5.08
N PRO A 473 -15.90 25.02 -5.40
CA PRO A 473 -15.21 24.23 -4.40
C PRO A 473 -14.09 25.09 -3.78
N ARG A 474 -14.15 25.31 -2.46
CA ARG A 474 -13.02 25.86 -1.70
C ARG A 474 -11.87 24.85 -1.87
N THR A 475 -10.89 25.20 -2.68
CA THR A 475 -9.70 24.37 -2.88
C THR A 475 -8.73 24.71 -1.76
N THR A 476 -8.71 23.89 -0.72
CA THR A 476 -7.70 24.01 0.34
C THR A 476 -6.34 23.70 -0.29
N ALA A 477 -5.40 24.64 -0.21
CA ALA A 477 -4.07 24.42 -0.76
C ALA A 477 -3.36 23.34 0.09
N SER A 478 -2.89 22.27 -0.57
CA SER A 478 -2.04 21.28 0.08
C SER A 478 -0.75 21.93 0.57
N PHE A 479 -0.35 21.57 1.80
CA PHE A 479 0.81 22.11 2.50
C PHE A 479 2.12 21.77 1.76
N GLU A 480 2.30 20.52 1.32
CA GLU A 480 3.56 20.03 0.73
C GLU A 480 3.36 18.96 -0.35
N ARG A 481 2.38 19.16 -1.24
CA ARG A 481 1.88 18.17 -2.22
C ARG A 481 2.94 17.29 -2.91
N SER A 482 2.67 15.99 -2.90
CA SER A 482 3.33 14.98 -3.73
C SER A 482 2.34 14.33 -4.71
N ASN A 483 2.74 13.20 -5.30
CA ASN A 483 1.87 12.36 -6.12
C ASN A 483 1.74 10.94 -5.53
N LEU A 484 2.02 10.85 -4.23
CA LEU A 484 2.05 9.67 -3.37
C LEU A 484 1.49 10.07 -2.00
N GLY A 485 1.47 9.14 -1.04
CA GLY A 485 0.87 9.41 0.27
C GLY A 485 1.70 10.34 1.18
N GLU A 486 0.97 11.14 1.95
CA GLU A 486 1.42 11.94 3.09
C GLU A 486 0.37 11.90 4.19
N ASP A 487 0.77 11.84 5.45
CA ASP A 487 -0.16 11.79 6.59
C ASP A 487 0.52 12.07 7.94
N TYR A 488 -0.27 12.07 9.03
CA TYR A 488 0.15 12.33 10.42
C TYR A 488 0.90 13.65 10.59
N ALA A 489 0.36 14.72 10.02
CA ALA A 489 0.90 16.05 10.20
C ALA A 489 0.69 16.54 11.64
N VAL A 490 1.77 17.02 12.27
CA VAL A 490 1.76 17.53 13.65
C VAL A 490 2.62 18.79 13.76
N PHE A 491 2.07 19.82 14.40
CA PHE A 491 2.75 21.10 14.62
C PHE A 491 3.89 20.95 15.63
N GLN A 492 5.01 21.62 15.36
CA GLN A 492 6.10 21.71 16.31
C GLN A 492 5.70 22.60 17.50
N PRO A 493 5.86 22.13 18.74
CA PRO A 493 5.64 22.95 19.93
C PRO A 493 6.55 24.18 19.93
N SER A 494 5.96 25.38 20.07
CA SER A 494 6.67 26.67 20.13
C SER A 494 7.58 26.97 18.93
N GLY A 495 7.32 26.37 17.77
CA GLY A 495 8.10 26.57 16.54
C GLY A 495 7.22 26.72 15.30
N GLU A 496 7.87 26.75 14.14
CA GLU A 496 7.19 26.95 12.83
C GLU A 496 7.16 25.68 11.99
N LEU A 497 7.79 24.59 12.46
CA LEU A 497 7.85 23.35 11.70
C LEU A 497 6.57 22.53 11.84
N ILE A 498 6.27 21.75 10.81
CA ILE A 498 5.28 20.68 10.80
C ILE A 498 6.03 19.40 10.47
N ALA A 499 5.88 18.37 11.31
CA ALA A 499 6.37 17.04 11.01
C ALA A 499 5.25 16.18 10.43
N PHE A 500 5.59 15.33 9.49
CA PHE A 500 4.65 14.40 8.84
C PHE A 500 5.43 13.24 8.24
N TRP A 501 4.77 12.14 7.86
CA TRP A 501 5.41 11.18 6.97
C TRP A 501 4.99 11.42 5.53
N SER A 502 5.90 11.10 4.59
CA SER A 502 5.61 11.17 3.16
C SER A 502 6.40 10.12 2.39
N GLU A 503 5.76 9.56 1.35
CA GLU A 503 6.36 8.63 0.40
C GLU A 503 7.17 9.32 -0.72
N ARG A 504 7.37 10.63 -0.66
CA ARG A 504 7.98 11.42 -1.76
C ARG A 504 9.40 10.99 -2.16
N SER A 505 10.15 10.30 -1.29
CA SER A 505 11.45 9.70 -1.62
C SER A 505 11.37 8.23 -2.08
N GLY A 506 10.16 7.70 -2.23
CA GLY A 506 9.87 6.33 -2.64
C GLY A 506 9.36 5.44 -1.51
N GLU A 507 9.62 5.79 -0.24
CA GLU A 507 9.21 5.04 0.96
C GLU A 507 8.66 5.99 2.02
N GLU A 508 7.87 5.48 2.98
CA GLU A 508 7.40 6.28 4.12
C GLU A 508 8.61 6.71 4.97
N GLN A 509 8.92 8.00 4.92
CA GLN A 509 9.94 8.65 5.75
C GLN A 509 9.31 9.80 6.52
N VAL A 510 9.92 10.18 7.63
CA VAL A 510 9.54 11.39 8.37
C VAL A 510 10.19 12.60 7.70
N TRP A 511 9.38 13.62 7.48
CA TRP A 511 9.75 14.90 6.91
C TRP A 511 9.36 16.02 7.85
N ILE A 512 10.04 17.15 7.71
CA ILE A 512 9.63 18.41 8.30
C ILE A 512 9.56 19.51 7.23
N SER A 513 8.64 20.45 7.40
CA SER A 513 8.58 21.69 6.61
C SER A 513 8.14 22.85 7.48
N ASP A 514 8.53 24.06 7.13
CA ASP A 514 7.97 25.32 7.64
C ASP A 514 6.88 25.88 6.70
N GLY A 515 6.50 25.15 5.64
CA GLY A 515 5.59 25.62 4.60
C GLY A 515 6.22 26.64 3.64
N HIS A 516 7.52 26.92 3.80
CA HIS A 516 8.27 27.95 3.09
C HIS A 516 9.54 27.37 2.46
N GLY A 517 9.40 26.40 1.58
CA GLY A 517 10.55 25.87 0.85
C GLY A 517 10.33 24.46 0.36
N ALA A 518 11.42 23.70 0.28
CA ALA A 518 11.33 22.27 0.08
C ALA A 518 11.42 21.58 1.45
N PRO A 519 10.57 20.58 1.72
CA PRO A 519 10.61 19.84 2.97
C PRO A 519 11.90 19.05 3.10
N ARG A 520 12.31 18.81 4.34
CA ARG A 520 13.54 18.10 4.69
C ARG A 520 13.23 16.73 5.27
N GLN A 521 13.82 15.69 4.68
CA GLN A 521 13.75 14.32 5.20
C GLN A 521 14.58 14.22 6.49
N LEU A 522 14.02 13.58 7.52
CA LEU A 522 14.70 13.32 8.80
C LEU A 522 15.19 11.88 8.94
N THR A 523 14.54 10.94 8.28
CA THR A 523 14.79 9.50 8.47
C THR A 523 15.24 8.82 7.19
N GLU A 524 15.87 7.66 7.33
CA GLU A 524 16.21 6.73 6.25
C GLU A 524 15.78 5.33 6.66
N PHE A 525 14.50 5.17 7.00
CA PHE A 525 13.96 3.88 7.38
C PHE A 525 14.01 2.88 6.21
N PRO A 526 14.13 1.57 6.49
CA PRO A 526 14.17 0.55 5.44
C PRO A 526 12.93 0.55 4.53
N ILE A 527 13.07 -0.07 3.36
CA ILE A 527 11.95 -0.37 2.45
C ILE A 527 10.80 -1.10 3.16
N ASP A 528 9.56 -0.85 2.75
CA ASP A 528 8.34 -1.38 3.38
C ASP A 528 8.20 -0.97 4.85
N THR A 529 8.73 0.22 5.21
CA THR A 529 8.43 0.85 6.49
C THR A 529 7.02 1.40 6.51
N TYR A 530 6.32 1.14 7.61
CA TYR A 530 5.02 1.74 7.90
C TYR A 530 5.12 2.61 9.17
N ILE A 531 4.77 3.88 9.03
CA ILE A 531 4.73 4.82 10.15
C ILE A 531 3.30 4.84 10.71
N GLN A 532 3.16 4.65 12.02
CA GLN A 532 1.89 4.58 12.74
C GLN A 532 1.90 5.52 13.95
N GLY A 533 2.08 6.81 13.68
CA GLY A 533 2.13 7.85 14.70
C GLY A 533 3.48 8.55 14.76
N ILE A 534 3.40 9.87 14.87
CA ILE A 534 4.48 10.83 15.04
C ILE A 534 4.01 11.78 16.13
N ASP A 535 4.86 12.09 17.10
CA ASP A 535 4.56 13.11 18.11
C ASP A 535 5.82 13.88 18.48
N TRP A 536 5.69 15.17 18.79
CA TRP A 536 6.80 16.04 19.13
C TRP A 536 7.20 15.92 20.59
N ALA A 537 8.50 16.07 20.85
CA ALA A 537 8.96 16.43 22.19
C ALA A 537 8.42 17.83 22.53
N ALA A 538 8.11 18.06 23.81
CA ALA A 538 7.63 19.33 24.32
C ALA A 538 8.64 20.48 24.11
N ASP A 539 9.93 20.15 23.96
CA ASP A 539 11.00 21.11 23.65
C ASP A 539 11.15 21.40 22.14
N GLY A 540 10.40 20.69 21.28
CA GLY A 540 10.44 20.82 19.83
C GLY A 540 11.72 20.32 19.16
N ARG A 541 12.62 19.61 19.86
CA ARG A 541 13.96 19.23 19.32
C ARG A 541 14.04 17.81 18.77
N SER A 542 13.03 16.99 19.03
CA SER A 542 12.95 15.63 18.54
C SER A 542 11.50 15.17 18.41
N LEU A 543 11.32 14.07 17.71
CA LEU A 543 10.05 13.39 17.47
C LEU A 543 10.14 12.00 18.08
N LEU A 544 9.03 11.48 18.56
CA LEU A 544 8.84 10.06 18.80
C LEU A 544 8.00 9.49 17.67
N VAL A 545 8.44 8.37 17.10
CA VAL A 545 7.86 7.81 15.89
C VAL A 545 7.69 6.31 16.08
N SER A 546 6.51 5.79 15.75
CA SER A 546 6.29 4.34 15.66
C SER A 546 6.49 3.89 14.21
N ALA A 547 7.66 3.35 13.90
CA ALA A 547 8.02 2.85 12.57
C ALA A 547 8.21 1.33 12.62
N ASN A 548 7.52 0.57 11.76
CA ASN A 548 7.65 -0.89 11.69
C ASN A 548 7.39 -1.64 13.00
N ASN A 549 6.50 -1.08 13.81
CA ASN A 549 6.19 -1.49 15.17
C ASN A 549 7.33 -1.37 16.19
N VAL A 550 8.31 -0.52 15.90
CA VAL A 550 9.39 -0.12 16.80
C VAL A 550 9.26 1.37 17.09
N LEU A 551 9.30 1.71 18.37
CA LEU A 551 9.27 3.09 18.81
C LEU A 551 10.68 3.68 18.67
N THR A 552 10.82 4.80 17.98
CA THR A 552 12.11 5.42 17.65
C THR A 552 12.04 6.91 17.90
N GLN A 553 12.97 7.44 18.69
CA GLN A 553 13.16 8.88 18.80
C GLN A 553 14.03 9.39 17.66
N VAL A 554 13.56 10.41 16.94
CA VAL A 554 14.20 11.02 15.78
C VAL A 554 14.53 12.46 16.10
N PHE A 555 15.80 12.83 16.06
CA PHE A 555 16.25 14.20 16.32
C PHE A 555 16.27 15.02 15.03
N LEU A 556 16.21 16.35 15.16
CA LEU A 556 16.23 17.25 14.00
C LEU A 556 17.52 17.16 13.17
N ASP A 557 18.63 16.69 13.75
CA ASP A 557 19.88 16.43 13.02
C ASP A 557 19.90 15.09 12.26
N GLY A 558 18.82 14.31 12.33
CA GLY A 558 18.67 13.00 11.70
C GLY A 558 19.15 11.83 12.56
N LYS A 559 19.66 12.07 13.78
CA LYS A 559 20.00 11.00 14.72
C LYS A 559 18.74 10.23 15.11
N GLN A 560 18.83 8.91 15.16
CA GLN A 560 17.72 8.02 15.50
C GLN A 560 18.11 7.11 16.67
N ILE A 561 17.23 6.98 17.67
CA ILE A 561 17.41 6.13 18.84
C ILE A 561 16.19 5.22 18.97
N PRO A 562 16.28 3.92 18.62
CA PRO A 562 15.18 2.98 18.80
C PRO A 562 15.06 2.51 20.25
N TYR A 563 13.84 2.43 20.76
CA TYR A 563 13.50 1.83 22.06
C TYR A 563 13.28 0.32 21.92
N GLN A 564 13.92 -0.46 22.78
CA GLN A 564 13.81 -1.92 22.81
C GLN A 564 12.71 -2.34 23.79
N LEU A 565 11.46 -2.20 23.37
CA LEU A 565 10.31 -2.60 24.18
C LEU A 565 10.06 -4.12 24.11
N GLN A 566 9.49 -4.67 25.18
CA GLN A 566 9.15 -6.10 25.26
C GLN A 566 8.10 -6.51 24.22
N HIS A 567 7.18 -5.59 23.90
CA HIS A 567 6.07 -5.84 22.98
C HIS A 567 6.11 -4.83 21.83
N PRO A 568 5.75 -5.27 20.60
CA PRO A 568 5.74 -4.38 19.45
C PRO A 568 4.69 -3.29 19.57
N VAL A 569 5.03 -2.11 19.05
CA VAL A 569 4.21 -0.90 19.11
C VAL A 569 3.40 -0.78 17.84
N ALA A 570 2.14 -1.22 17.85
CA ALA A 570 1.30 -1.12 16.66
C ALA A 570 0.99 0.34 16.27
N ARG A 571 0.97 1.24 17.26
CA ARG A 571 0.70 2.67 17.06
C ARG A 571 1.21 3.50 18.24
N LEU A 572 1.85 4.64 17.94
CA LEU A 572 2.06 5.74 18.87
C LEU A 572 0.82 6.62 18.86
N LEU A 573 0.26 6.90 20.05
CA LEU A 573 -0.90 7.76 20.20
C LEU A 573 -0.52 9.14 20.74
N GLN A 574 0.36 9.18 21.74
CA GLN A 574 0.80 10.42 22.39
C GLN A 574 2.15 10.20 23.10
N TRP A 575 2.98 11.24 23.17
CA TRP A 575 4.24 11.29 23.88
C TRP A 575 4.27 12.43 24.88
N ASP A 576 4.38 12.09 26.16
CA ASP A 576 4.73 13.03 27.22
C ASP A 576 6.24 12.97 27.47
N SER A 577 6.98 13.74 26.68
CA SER A 577 8.44 13.83 26.78
C SER A 577 8.92 14.46 28.11
N ALA A 578 8.10 15.23 28.81
CA ALA A 578 8.47 15.84 30.08
C ALA A 578 8.50 14.79 31.20
N ASN A 579 7.53 13.87 31.19
CA ASN A 579 7.44 12.76 32.14
C ASN A 579 8.03 11.45 31.59
N GLN A 580 8.71 11.49 30.45
CA GLN A 580 9.29 10.31 29.77
C GLN A 580 8.27 9.17 29.65
N SER A 581 7.05 9.46 29.22
CA SER A 581 6.01 8.43 29.06
C SER A 581 5.35 8.49 27.68
N ALA A 582 4.94 7.35 27.15
CA ALA A 582 4.26 7.27 25.86
C ALA A 582 2.99 6.41 25.95
N LEU A 583 1.90 6.93 25.38
CA LEU A 583 0.63 6.23 25.23
C LEU A 583 0.61 5.51 23.88
N LEU A 584 0.44 4.19 23.90
CA LEU A 584 0.63 3.32 22.74
C LEU A 584 -0.50 2.30 22.60
N ILE A 585 -0.75 1.86 21.36
CA ILE A 585 -1.38 0.56 21.12
C ILE A 585 -0.26 -0.45 20.91
N SER A 586 -0.10 -1.38 21.85
CA SER A 586 0.90 -2.46 21.78
C SER A 586 0.26 -3.81 21.51
N ARG A 587 0.95 -4.72 20.82
CA ARG A 587 0.46 -6.08 20.57
C ARG A 587 1.01 -7.04 21.64
N VAL A 588 0.19 -7.33 22.63
CA VAL A 588 0.51 -8.24 23.74
C VAL A 588 -0.16 -9.59 23.49
N SER A 589 0.63 -10.66 23.37
CA SER A 589 0.14 -12.03 23.09
C SER A 589 -0.85 -12.11 21.92
N GLY A 590 -0.54 -11.40 20.84
CA GLY A 590 -1.33 -11.35 19.61
C GLY A 590 -2.54 -10.40 19.63
N ILE A 591 -2.86 -9.75 20.75
CA ILE A 591 -3.99 -8.82 20.92
C ILE A 591 -3.48 -7.38 21.07
N PHE A 592 -4.16 -6.44 20.43
CA PHE A 592 -3.89 -5.01 20.62
C PHE A 592 -4.45 -4.52 21.95
N LYS A 593 -3.59 -3.88 22.75
CA LYS A 593 -3.90 -3.35 24.07
C LYS A 593 -3.47 -1.88 24.14
N LEU A 594 -4.29 -1.06 24.82
CA LEU A 594 -3.89 0.29 25.20
C LEU A 594 -2.93 0.19 26.39
N VAL A 595 -1.72 0.70 26.20
CA VAL A 595 -0.66 0.67 27.20
C VAL A 595 -0.02 2.05 27.35
N GLU A 596 0.53 2.29 28.53
CA GLU A 596 1.42 3.39 28.81
C GLU A 596 2.81 2.81 29.10
N VAL A 597 3.83 3.40 28.51
CA VAL A 597 5.22 2.98 28.67
C VAL A 597 6.01 4.11 29.29
N ASP A 598 6.74 3.80 30.36
CA ASP A 598 7.79 4.65 30.91
C ASP A 598 9.06 4.44 30.07
N LEU A 599 9.58 5.48 29.43
CA LEU A 599 10.66 5.41 28.45
C LEU A 599 12.06 5.33 29.09
N ASP A 600 12.18 5.63 30.38
CA ASP A 600 13.44 5.48 31.13
C ASP A 600 13.63 4.02 31.60
N SER A 601 12.59 3.42 32.17
CA SER A 601 12.60 2.06 32.71
C SER A 601 12.13 1.00 31.71
N LEU A 602 11.48 1.42 30.61
CA LEU A 602 10.82 0.59 29.60
C LEU A 602 9.69 -0.29 30.15
N VAL A 603 9.20 0.02 31.36
CA VAL A 603 8.09 -0.69 31.98
C VAL A 603 6.79 -0.32 31.27
N THR A 604 6.05 -1.35 30.86
CA THR A 604 4.76 -1.21 30.17
C THR A 604 3.61 -1.49 31.14
N ARG A 605 2.64 -0.58 31.22
CA ARG A 605 1.41 -0.72 32.01
C ARG A 605 0.20 -0.78 31.09
N GLN A 606 -0.58 -1.84 31.18
CA GLN A 606 -1.88 -1.91 30.49
C GLN A 606 -2.90 -1.00 31.20
N LEU A 607 -3.60 -0.16 30.43
CA LEU A 607 -4.56 0.80 30.99
C LEU A 607 -6.00 0.28 31.04
N THR A 608 -6.40 -0.54 30.06
CA THR A 608 -7.74 -1.14 30.00
C THR A 608 -7.70 -2.48 29.27
N ASP A 609 -8.65 -3.36 29.58
CA ASP A 609 -8.87 -4.60 28.85
C ASP A 609 -9.77 -4.42 27.62
N LYS A 610 -10.44 -3.27 27.50
CA LYS A 610 -11.30 -2.95 26.36
C LYS A 610 -10.50 -2.79 25.07
N THR A 611 -11.17 -3.03 23.95
CA THR A 611 -10.58 -2.81 22.63
C THR A 611 -10.62 -1.33 22.28
N VAL A 612 -9.47 -0.68 22.42
CA VAL A 612 -9.29 0.73 22.09
C VAL A 612 -8.80 0.89 20.66
N LEU A 613 -9.35 1.88 19.94
CA LEU A 613 -8.89 2.28 18.60
C LEU A 613 -7.97 3.50 18.65
N TRP A 614 -8.29 4.47 19.49
CA TRP A 614 -7.55 5.72 19.65
C TRP A 614 -7.71 6.22 21.09
N ALA A 615 -6.70 6.88 21.63
CA ALA A 615 -6.74 7.45 22.97
C ALA A 615 -5.75 8.59 23.09
N LEU A 616 -6.09 9.61 23.88
CA LEU A 616 -5.21 10.72 24.23
C LEU A 616 -5.47 11.12 25.68
N ARG A 617 -4.48 11.75 26.32
CA ARG A 617 -4.64 12.44 27.60
C ARG A 617 -4.83 13.93 27.36
N SER A 618 -5.76 14.52 28.11
CA SER A 618 -5.86 15.97 28.25
C SER A 618 -4.74 16.55 29.12
N GLU A 619 -4.63 17.87 29.11
CA GLU A 619 -3.63 18.62 29.88
C GLU A 619 -3.69 18.35 31.39
N ASP A 620 -4.88 18.13 31.96
CA ASP A 620 -5.05 17.75 33.37
C ASP A 620 -4.90 16.23 33.64
N GLY A 621 -4.53 15.46 32.62
CA GLY A 621 -4.20 14.03 32.71
C GLY A 621 -5.37 13.07 32.53
N ARG A 622 -6.60 13.54 32.21
CA ARG A 622 -7.74 12.65 31.94
C ARG A 622 -7.51 11.84 30.67
N LEU A 623 -7.60 10.52 30.80
CA LEU A 623 -7.54 9.62 29.65
C LEU A 623 -8.89 9.58 28.94
N ILE A 624 -8.91 9.96 27.67
CA ILE A 624 -10.05 9.79 26.79
C ILE A 624 -9.68 8.73 25.76
N TYR A 625 -10.58 7.79 25.50
CA TYR A 625 -10.36 6.79 24.47
C TYR A 625 -11.62 6.46 23.70
N LYS A 626 -11.42 5.97 22.48
CA LYS A 626 -12.46 5.63 21.52
C LYS A 626 -12.44 4.14 21.20
N ASP A 627 -13.61 3.52 21.17
CA ASP A 627 -13.75 2.08 20.89
C ASP A 627 -14.10 1.80 19.42
N ARG A 628 -14.32 0.52 19.09
CA ARG A 628 -14.67 0.07 17.73
C ARG A 628 -16.05 0.49 17.23
N SER A 629 -16.94 0.85 18.14
CA SER A 629 -18.29 1.35 17.85
C SER A 629 -18.32 2.87 17.70
N ASP A 630 -17.14 3.49 17.68
CA ASP A 630 -16.94 4.93 17.56
C ASP A 630 -17.39 5.72 18.79
N GLN A 631 -17.51 5.06 19.94
CA GLN A 631 -17.94 5.66 21.21
C GLN A 631 -16.75 6.18 22.01
N PHE A 632 -16.93 7.32 22.67
CA PHE A 632 -15.94 7.97 23.52
C PHE A 632 -16.12 7.60 24.99
N TRP A 633 -15.03 7.28 25.65
CA TRP A 633 -14.99 6.77 27.01
C TRP A 633 -13.91 7.45 27.84
N GLN A 634 -14.12 7.47 29.15
CA GLN A 634 -13.15 7.90 30.15
C GLN A 634 -13.16 6.95 31.35
N PRO A 635 -12.04 6.73 32.04
CA PRO A 635 -12.03 5.94 33.28
C PRO A 635 -13.02 6.48 34.32
N GLY A 636 -13.70 5.58 35.03
CA GLY A 636 -14.55 5.90 36.18
C GLY A 636 -14.09 5.23 37.47
N ALA A 637 -14.83 5.43 38.56
CA ALA A 637 -14.44 4.93 39.89
C ALA A 637 -14.44 3.38 40.00
N ALA A 638 -15.31 2.72 39.24
CA ALA A 638 -15.44 1.26 39.21
C ALA A 638 -15.41 0.69 37.78
N GLU A 639 -15.95 1.44 36.82
CA GLU A 639 -16.00 1.07 35.40
C GLU A 639 -15.78 2.30 34.53
N ASP A 640 -15.35 2.08 33.29
CA ASP A 640 -15.20 3.17 32.31
C ASP A 640 -16.58 3.77 31.98
N ARG A 641 -16.65 5.10 31.98
CA ARG A 641 -17.86 5.87 31.71
C ARG A 641 -17.90 6.32 30.25
N LEU A 642 -19.07 6.17 29.64
CA LEU A 642 -19.36 6.71 28.31
C LEU A 642 -19.52 8.24 28.40
N ILE A 643 -19.00 8.96 27.42
CA ILE A 643 -19.25 10.40 27.26
C ILE A 643 -20.53 10.55 26.41
N GLU A 644 -21.68 10.54 27.07
CA GLU A 644 -23.00 10.50 26.41
C GLU A 644 -23.24 11.65 25.43
N ALA A 645 -22.68 12.83 25.73
CA ALA A 645 -22.75 14.01 24.86
C ALA A 645 -22.21 13.75 23.44
N LEU A 646 -21.34 12.75 23.26
CA LEU A 646 -20.66 12.45 21.99
C LEU A 646 -21.31 11.29 21.20
N LEU A 647 -22.43 10.71 21.65
CA LEU A 647 -23.09 9.59 20.97
C LEU A 647 -23.49 9.85 19.51
N GLY A 648 -23.75 11.12 19.16
CA GLY A 648 -24.08 11.56 17.80
C GLY A 648 -22.87 11.96 16.94
N GLN A 649 -21.66 11.99 17.50
CA GLN A 649 -20.47 12.52 16.84
C GLN A 649 -19.59 11.41 16.25
N LYS A 650 -20.24 10.49 15.52
CA LYS A 650 -19.50 9.45 14.79
C LYS A 650 -18.63 10.09 13.71
N SER A 651 -17.46 9.56 13.44
CA SER A 651 -16.50 10.07 12.47
C SER A 651 -16.14 9.02 11.41
N LYS A 652 -15.75 9.48 10.21
CA LYS A 652 -15.26 8.61 9.13
C LYS A 652 -13.95 7.93 9.54
N ALA A 653 -12.99 8.73 10.00
CA ALA A 653 -11.78 8.23 10.63
C ALA A 653 -12.00 7.89 12.10
N LYS A 654 -11.07 7.13 12.68
CA LYS A 654 -11.20 6.60 14.04
C LYS A 654 -10.34 7.34 15.06
N SER A 655 -9.80 8.50 14.71
CA SER A 655 -8.98 9.38 15.55
C SER A 655 -9.73 10.63 16.01
N PHE A 656 -9.17 11.30 17.00
CA PHE A 656 -9.53 12.63 17.47
C PHE A 656 -8.28 13.31 18.03
N VAL A 657 -8.29 14.63 18.17
CA VAL A 657 -7.20 15.41 18.77
C VAL A 657 -7.66 15.99 20.11
N ILE A 658 -6.74 16.16 21.07
CA ILE A 658 -6.98 16.94 22.28
C ILE A 658 -5.95 18.05 22.37
N THR A 659 -6.42 19.28 22.49
CA THR A 659 -5.59 20.45 22.79
C THR A 659 -6.11 21.09 24.06
N GLY A 660 -5.24 21.24 25.07
CA GLY A 660 -5.64 21.61 26.43
C GLY A 660 -6.59 20.57 27.03
N ASN A 661 -7.83 21.00 27.33
CA ASN A 661 -8.90 20.14 27.84
C ASN A 661 -10.09 20.03 26.87
N VAL A 662 -9.86 20.24 25.58
CA VAL A 662 -10.90 20.21 24.55
C VAL A 662 -10.61 19.11 23.53
N ILE A 663 -11.60 18.25 23.29
CA ILE A 663 -11.56 17.25 22.22
C ILE A 663 -11.98 17.90 20.92
N TYR A 664 -11.28 17.62 19.83
CA TYR A 664 -11.66 18.01 18.48
C TYR A 664 -11.73 16.78 17.56
N ALA A 665 -12.76 16.69 16.73
CA ALA A 665 -12.83 15.70 15.66
C ALA A 665 -13.78 16.14 14.54
N ILE A 666 -13.82 15.33 13.48
CA ILE A 666 -14.68 15.54 12.31
C ILE A 666 -15.75 14.46 12.30
N ASN A 667 -17.03 14.84 12.29
CA ASN A 667 -18.12 13.86 12.25
C ASN A 667 -18.42 13.35 10.82
N THR A 668 -19.34 12.39 10.68
CA THR A 668 -19.73 11.79 9.38
C THR A 668 -20.39 12.77 8.42
N ASP A 669 -20.90 13.90 8.95
CA ASP A 669 -21.48 15.00 8.16
C ASP A 669 -20.41 16.00 7.69
N ASN A 670 -19.12 15.65 7.85
CA ASN A 670 -17.95 16.49 7.59
C ASN A 670 -17.95 17.81 8.37
N GLN A 671 -18.39 17.78 9.63
CA GLN A 671 -18.35 18.95 10.50
C GLN A 671 -17.23 18.82 11.53
N LEU A 672 -16.42 19.88 11.66
CA LEU A 672 -15.50 20.02 12.78
C LEU A 672 -16.32 20.38 14.03
N TRP A 673 -16.11 19.65 15.11
CA TRP A 673 -16.74 19.91 16.40
C TRP A 673 -15.70 19.89 17.52
N SER A 674 -16.03 20.55 18.62
CA SER A 674 -15.24 20.58 19.85
C SER A 674 -16.08 20.10 21.04
N TYR A 675 -15.43 19.49 22.03
CA TYR A 675 -16.04 19.14 23.30
C TYR A 675 -15.12 19.51 24.46
N ASP A 676 -15.54 20.48 25.26
CA ASP A 676 -14.81 20.95 26.42
C ASP A 676 -15.07 20.02 27.62
N LEU A 677 -14.01 19.35 28.06
CA LEU A 677 -14.05 18.39 29.17
C LEU A 677 -14.30 19.05 30.52
N ASN A 678 -14.08 20.36 30.67
CA ASN A 678 -14.29 21.09 31.93
C ASN A 678 -15.74 21.53 32.09
N THR A 679 -16.39 21.89 30.98
CA THR A 679 -17.76 22.43 30.97
C THR A 679 -18.80 21.42 30.49
N ASP A 680 -18.37 20.25 29.99
CA ASP A 680 -19.21 19.24 29.34
C ASP A 680 -19.98 19.80 28.13
N THR A 681 -19.40 20.78 27.42
CA THR A 681 -20.07 21.49 26.33
C THR A 681 -19.60 20.99 24.97
N LEU A 682 -20.54 20.52 24.14
CA LEU A 682 -20.33 20.16 22.73
C LEU A 682 -20.70 21.35 21.83
N GLU A 683 -19.81 21.71 20.92
CA GLU A 683 -20.04 22.74 19.91
C GLU A 683 -19.66 22.23 18.52
N VAL A 684 -20.52 22.46 17.53
CA VAL A 684 -20.17 22.26 16.12
C VAL A 684 -19.56 23.56 15.62
N LEU A 685 -18.28 23.52 15.25
CA LEU A 685 -17.52 24.70 14.85
C LEU A 685 -17.81 25.11 13.41
N GLY A 686 -17.96 24.15 12.49
CA GLY A 686 -18.26 24.45 11.09
C GLY A 686 -18.18 23.25 10.16
N ALA A 687 -18.52 23.47 8.89
CA ALA A 687 -18.46 22.44 7.85
C ALA A 687 -17.10 22.44 7.14
N LEU A 688 -16.64 21.25 6.78
CA LEU A 688 -15.42 21.00 6.04
C LEU A 688 -15.72 20.43 4.64
N PRO A 689 -14.77 20.52 3.70
CA PRO A 689 -14.86 19.85 2.40
C PRO A 689 -15.10 18.34 2.52
N GLU A 690 -15.79 17.74 1.53
CA GLU A 690 -16.18 16.32 1.57
C GLU A 690 -15.01 15.33 1.43
N ASP A 691 -13.90 15.79 0.85
CA ASP A 691 -12.66 15.07 0.58
C ASP A 691 -11.71 15.03 1.79
N VAL A 692 -12.05 15.71 2.88
CA VAL A 692 -11.35 15.57 4.16
C VAL A 692 -11.62 14.18 4.74
N ASP A 693 -10.53 13.46 5.00
CA ASP A 693 -10.57 12.17 5.67
C ASP A 693 -10.61 12.38 7.19
N TYR A 694 -9.60 13.07 7.75
CA TYR A 694 -9.53 13.32 9.18
C TYR A 694 -8.63 14.47 9.64
N LEU A 695 -8.86 14.90 10.89
CA LEU A 695 -8.05 15.87 11.62
C LEU A 695 -6.81 15.17 12.20
N THR A 696 -5.64 15.71 11.88
CA THR A 696 -4.34 15.22 12.36
C THR A 696 -3.82 16.02 13.56
N ASP A 697 -4.00 17.35 13.55
CA ASP A 697 -3.57 18.22 14.64
C ASP A 697 -4.33 19.57 14.60
N ILE A 698 -4.32 20.31 15.70
CA ILE A 698 -4.94 21.63 15.85
C ILE A 698 -4.19 22.50 16.87
N ASN A 699 -3.91 23.74 16.48
CA ASN A 699 -3.40 24.78 17.38
C ASN A 699 -4.41 25.94 17.50
N GLU A 700 -4.01 27.07 18.07
CA GLU A 700 -4.89 28.22 18.29
C GLU A 700 -5.35 28.90 16.98
N THR A 701 -4.61 28.76 15.89
CA THR A 701 -4.83 29.49 14.63
C THR A 701 -5.30 28.60 13.50
N ASP A 702 -4.78 27.38 13.41
CA ASP A 702 -4.87 26.50 12.24
C ASP A 702 -5.19 25.06 12.62
N ILE A 703 -5.81 24.35 11.68
CA ILE A 703 -6.02 22.91 11.72
C ILE A 703 -5.22 22.21 10.62
N LEU A 704 -4.67 21.04 10.93
CA LEU A 704 -4.05 20.14 9.96
C LEU A 704 -4.94 18.95 9.72
N MET A 705 -5.21 18.67 8.46
CA MET A 705 -6.05 17.55 8.04
C MET A 705 -5.40 16.77 6.91
N THR A 706 -5.79 15.51 6.79
CA THR A 706 -5.45 14.68 5.64
C THR A 706 -6.65 14.61 4.71
N ILE A 707 -6.41 14.80 3.40
CA ILE A 707 -7.39 14.64 2.34
C ILE A 707 -7.05 13.45 1.45
N GLU A 708 -8.08 12.82 0.90
CA GLU A 708 -7.91 11.80 -0.14
C GLU A 708 -7.87 12.48 -1.52
N VAL A 709 -6.74 12.34 -2.24
CA VAL A 709 -6.60 12.92 -3.58
C VAL A 709 -6.97 11.91 -4.65
N ALA A 710 -6.44 10.69 -4.55
CA ALA A 710 -6.72 9.59 -5.46
C ALA A 710 -6.26 8.27 -4.84
N ALA A 711 -6.80 7.13 -5.29
CA ALA A 711 -6.15 5.84 -5.05
C ALA A 711 -6.07 5.03 -6.33
N LYS A 712 -5.00 5.25 -7.09
CA LYS A 712 -4.78 4.58 -8.37
C LYS A 712 -4.32 3.15 -8.11
N LYS A 713 -5.29 2.25 -7.97
CA LYS A 713 -5.09 0.83 -7.68
C LYS A 713 -5.56 0.04 -8.88
N GLU A 714 -4.63 -0.66 -9.53
CA GLU A 714 -4.89 -1.48 -10.70
C GLU A 714 -4.59 -2.95 -10.43
N VAL A 715 -5.29 -3.84 -11.13
CA VAL A 715 -4.98 -5.26 -11.20
C VAL A 715 -3.89 -5.46 -12.24
N VAL A 716 -2.76 -6.04 -11.85
CA VAL A 716 -1.69 -6.45 -12.76
C VAL A 716 -1.51 -7.96 -12.74
N GLU A 717 -1.07 -8.53 -13.85
CA GLU A 717 -0.65 -9.92 -13.99
C GLU A 717 0.87 -9.97 -14.08
N LEU A 718 1.50 -10.81 -13.25
CA LEU A 718 2.90 -11.17 -13.32
C LEU A 718 3.05 -12.49 -14.05
N VAL A 719 3.97 -12.57 -15.01
CA VAL A 719 4.40 -13.83 -15.63
C VAL A 719 5.64 -14.34 -14.90
N LEU A 720 5.57 -15.59 -14.45
CA LEU A 720 6.61 -16.22 -13.63
C LEU A 720 7.44 -17.18 -14.48
N SER A 721 8.75 -17.16 -14.29
CA SER A 721 9.68 -18.13 -14.88
C SER A 721 10.34 -19.05 -13.86
N ASP A 722 10.73 -20.20 -14.40
CA ASP A 722 11.44 -21.27 -13.70
C ASP A 722 12.93 -20.95 -13.49
#